data_AF-A0A139I0N5-F1
#
_entry.id   AF-A0A139I0N5-F1
#
_cell.length_a   1.000
_cell.length_b   1.000
_cell.length_c   1.000
_cell.angle_alpha   90.00
_cell.angle_beta   90.00
_cell.angle_gamma   90.00
#
_symmetry.space_group_name_H-M   'P 1'
#
loop_
_entity.id
_entity.type
_entity.pdbx_description
1 polymer ?
#
loop_
_entity_poly.entity_id
_entity_poly.type
_entity_poly.pdbx_seq_one_letter_code
_entity_poly.pdbx_strand_id
1 'polypeptide(L)'
;MFRCLAIAALAAPLALAQSDETVLGVYIFHRHGDRTAKSTPPANLTDLGYSQVWTSGQYYRNRYIASNATYRINGVNTDLVKQSQIAVSAPDDTVLQNSAMGFLQGLYPPVGDALGTQTLRDGTNVTSPLNGYQLIPVDLVTSGSGSEDSGWLQSTSNCAQATISSNDYFSSEEYVNTLSSTREFYSNLLPVINGTFNSSQDNFKNAYTIFDLINVAEIHNATINSSDLLTNETLFQLRTLADQHEWNLAYNASDTMRAIAGKTLAAQIVQTLNGTITSKGKQKIGVQFGAYASFASFFGLAQLEKQSVNFTGVSDYASAMTFELFTNSSTTVSSSDYPAEDDMYVRFLFHNGTTTEDSPPMAYPLFGGDSDVISWNDFTSGMGKFAIGDTKDWCTACGNFTGTCAAYAPGGSASSSSSEDGSSGKSGNGLSPAVNGVIGAMVTLAVILGLEALILALGGLRVVSKKRLACGAAGVGSNEANADKMSRDFDDIWARYVEESVNDEYRIDVKMLSGDGGRNVKVVPMRQRVTYLLPSGSGVNPNDIKVGKDHLSFAGAGQAAVETRITVGLSELPKELQSILEDFHELHIRLASDRSYIPFLPTISRVPSGLHIFFTPRNPGRETKLCSLLQEIVSEDIQCGPNSETFSRPPVLSERFASSSTYQFFHGSDDLAKISEHVRRRFCPGLPVGSETGQICKFVADAGSDAYADYDYDVISHAVTITTLSNLPNGQSHSEQAFSHKTKPEDRLEVGILAPETPDEPEELKLGGYLTVVGDDDKPSATLFGFPARHHPLPAGDLTNHKVSLQTPTGLHPKLDIKFSAQHLQPPKDDCALHAYSTLPASLFIDRYQLDDKLFLESNNLVALRALSGEQDLEAPDWVLKQWGSAALLELAHPQQKSTSTGDWTVTIPMHLRYVNGISDTNKAGAVDLSWPVVFWACEAEEGLKMSTNPFDRVNLGYDGLFGPKTMFYHVPPSPAADVLVERLSVPFLDPGKAEWVPLGTSIVVLLGFVWICYKLFGRSASPWRDEKKTQ
;
A
#
# COMPACT_ATOMS: atom_id res chain seq x y z
N MET A 1 -66.33 54.38 -42.46
CA MET A 1 -66.41 54.49 -43.93
C MET A 1 -65.32 53.60 -44.52
N PHE A 2 -65.72 52.47 -45.12
CA PHE A 2 -65.07 51.80 -46.25
C PHE A 2 -63.54 51.56 -46.24
N ARG A 3 -63.13 50.32 -45.97
CA ARG A 3 -62.55 49.32 -46.92
C ARG A 3 -61.62 48.38 -46.13
N CYS A 4 -61.94 47.10 -45.93
CA CYS A 4 -62.21 45.99 -46.86
C CYS A 4 -60.96 45.18 -47.24
N LEU A 5 -61.09 43.89 -46.91
CA LEU A 5 -60.83 42.70 -47.72
C LEU A 5 -59.48 41.96 -47.63
N ALA A 6 -59.66 40.66 -47.30
CA ALA A 6 -58.91 39.48 -47.73
C ALA A 6 -57.46 39.38 -47.24
N ILE A 7 -57.00 38.26 -46.67
CA ILE A 7 -56.96 36.94 -47.32
C ILE A 7 -57.01 35.84 -46.24
N ALA A 8 -57.87 34.84 -46.49
CA ALA A 8 -57.84 33.54 -45.86
C ALA A 8 -56.83 32.62 -46.57
N ALA A 9 -56.36 31.61 -45.84
CA ALA A 9 -55.67 30.40 -46.32
C ALA A 9 -54.19 30.54 -46.70
N LEU A 10 -53.33 30.17 -45.75
CA LEU A 10 -52.26 29.17 -45.94
C LEU A 10 -51.90 28.61 -44.56
N ALA A 11 -52.76 27.73 -44.05
CA ALA A 11 -52.32 26.68 -43.15
C ALA A 11 -51.50 25.71 -44.01
N ALA A 12 -50.21 25.99 -44.17
CA ALA A 12 -49.25 24.99 -44.55
C ALA A 12 -48.89 24.22 -43.26
N PRO A 13 -49.03 22.89 -43.21
CA PRO A 13 -48.37 22.15 -42.16
C PRO A 13 -46.88 22.45 -42.35
N LEU A 14 -46.24 23.04 -41.33
CA LEU A 14 -44.82 22.80 -41.14
C LEU A 14 -44.73 21.31 -40.91
N ALA A 15 -44.59 20.56 -42.01
CA ALA A 15 -44.03 19.24 -41.97
C ALA A 15 -42.72 19.42 -41.21
N LEU A 16 -42.70 18.95 -39.97
CA LEU A 16 -41.48 18.67 -39.25
C LEU A 16 -40.58 17.98 -40.26
N ALA A 17 -39.47 18.62 -40.61
CA ALA A 17 -38.39 17.92 -41.28
C ALA A 17 -37.95 16.85 -40.27
N GLN A 18 -38.59 15.69 -40.35
CA GLN A 18 -38.22 14.52 -39.61
C GLN A 18 -36.84 14.19 -40.17
N SER A 19 -35.81 14.45 -39.36
CA SER A 19 -34.47 13.98 -39.66
C SER A 19 -34.58 12.49 -40.01
N ASP A 20 -34.04 12.06 -41.15
CA ASP A 20 -33.93 10.63 -41.55
C ASP A 20 -33.03 9.83 -40.57
N GLU A 21 -32.68 10.41 -39.43
CA GLU A 21 -31.86 9.86 -38.37
C GLU A 21 -32.67 8.91 -37.48
N THR A 22 -32.18 7.67 -37.35
CA THR A 22 -32.70 6.67 -36.41
C THR A 22 -31.65 6.37 -35.35
N VAL A 23 -31.94 6.71 -34.09
CA VAL A 23 -31.07 6.35 -32.95
C VAL A 23 -31.20 4.86 -32.65
N LEU A 24 -30.06 4.18 -32.60
CA LEU A 24 -29.95 2.73 -32.39
C LEU A 24 -29.73 2.38 -30.91
N GLY A 25 -28.96 3.21 -30.21
CA GLY A 25 -28.67 3.09 -28.78
C GLY A 25 -27.87 4.28 -28.26
N VAL A 26 -27.74 4.36 -26.94
CA VAL A 26 -27.07 5.47 -26.25
C VAL A 26 -26.24 4.96 -25.07
N TYR A 27 -25.15 5.67 -24.77
CA TYR A 27 -24.41 5.55 -23.52
C TYR A 27 -24.36 6.91 -22.83
N ILE A 28 -24.80 6.99 -21.58
CA ILE A 28 -24.86 8.21 -20.78
C ILE A 28 -23.95 8.06 -19.56
N PHE A 29 -22.92 8.90 -19.46
CA PHE A 29 -22.14 9.04 -18.23
C PHE A 29 -22.60 10.29 -17.48
N HIS A 30 -23.05 10.12 -16.24
CA HIS A 30 -23.74 11.14 -15.47
C HIS A 30 -23.02 11.41 -14.14
N ARG A 31 -22.82 12.69 -13.79
CA ARG A 31 -22.36 13.08 -12.47
C ARG A 31 -23.51 12.98 -11.47
N HIS A 32 -23.24 12.63 -10.22
CA HIS A 32 -24.21 12.77 -9.14
C HIS A 32 -24.82 14.19 -9.05
N GLY A 33 -25.99 14.29 -8.41
CA GLY A 33 -26.60 15.57 -8.05
C GLY A 33 -25.90 16.25 -6.87
N ASP A 34 -26.38 17.43 -6.50
CA ASP A 34 -25.94 18.16 -5.31
C ASP A 34 -25.93 17.30 -4.03
N ARG A 35 -24.92 17.53 -3.19
CA ARG A 35 -24.64 16.75 -1.98
C ARG A 35 -24.11 17.65 -0.86
N THR A 36 -24.06 17.11 0.35
CA THR A 36 -23.33 17.74 1.46
C THR A 36 -21.83 17.86 1.16
N ALA A 37 -21.13 18.74 1.89
CA ALA A 37 -19.72 19.05 1.64
C ALA A 37 -18.82 17.85 1.98
N LYS A 38 -17.77 17.64 1.16
CA LYS A 38 -16.81 16.54 1.39
C LYS A 38 -16.04 16.68 2.69
N SER A 39 -15.81 17.91 3.14
CA SER A 39 -15.09 18.18 4.39
C SER A 39 -15.92 17.93 5.66
N THR A 40 -17.19 17.52 5.51
CA THR A 40 -18.07 17.09 6.60
C THR A 40 -18.64 15.71 6.30
N PRO A 41 -17.81 14.65 6.27
CA PRO A 41 -18.25 13.31 5.92
C PRO A 41 -19.23 12.74 6.98
N PRO A 42 -20.12 11.81 6.60
CA PRO A 42 -20.28 11.25 5.25
C PRO A 42 -20.98 12.23 4.29
N ALA A 43 -20.53 12.26 3.04
CA ALA A 43 -21.22 12.96 1.97
C ALA A 43 -22.56 12.26 1.68
N ASN A 44 -23.64 13.04 1.58
CA ASN A 44 -24.99 12.55 1.32
C ASN A 44 -25.66 13.36 0.23
N LEU A 45 -26.40 12.67 -0.65
CA LEU A 45 -27.24 13.31 -1.67
C LEU A 45 -28.30 14.17 -0.99
N THR A 46 -28.47 15.42 -1.42
CA THR A 46 -29.52 16.30 -0.89
C THR A 46 -30.81 16.14 -1.69
N ASP A 47 -31.91 16.70 -1.17
CA ASP A 47 -33.17 16.77 -1.91
C ASP A 47 -33.04 17.59 -3.21
N LEU A 48 -32.18 18.63 -3.19
CA LEU A 48 -31.83 19.38 -4.40
C LEU A 48 -31.13 18.46 -5.40
N GLY A 49 -30.12 17.71 -4.98
CA GLY A 49 -29.39 16.81 -5.85
C GLY A 49 -30.27 15.70 -6.42
N TYR A 50 -31.16 15.16 -5.60
CA TYR A 50 -32.16 14.20 -6.04
C TYR A 50 -33.10 14.79 -7.11
N SER A 51 -33.59 16.02 -6.90
CA SER A 51 -34.41 16.73 -7.89
C SER A 51 -33.67 16.98 -9.20
N GLN A 52 -32.38 17.33 -9.14
CA GLN A 52 -31.55 17.55 -10.32
C GLN A 52 -31.40 16.29 -11.19
N VAL A 53 -31.00 15.16 -10.59
CA VAL A 53 -30.84 13.91 -11.34
C VAL A 53 -32.17 13.36 -11.85
N TRP A 54 -33.25 13.51 -11.07
CA TRP A 54 -34.59 13.15 -11.50
C TRP A 54 -35.07 13.98 -12.70
N THR A 55 -34.82 15.29 -12.67
CA THR A 55 -35.13 16.22 -13.77
C THR A 55 -34.34 15.85 -15.03
N SER A 56 -33.05 15.55 -14.89
CA SER A 56 -32.22 15.06 -15.99
C SER A 56 -32.78 13.75 -16.58
N GLY A 57 -33.19 12.80 -15.73
CA GLY A 57 -33.82 11.55 -16.16
C GLY A 57 -35.07 11.77 -17.02
N GLN A 58 -35.92 12.74 -16.68
CA GLN A 58 -37.09 13.09 -17.49
C GLN A 58 -36.73 13.66 -18.86
N TYR A 59 -35.70 14.51 -18.93
CA TYR A 59 -35.22 15.00 -20.22
C TYR A 59 -34.81 13.83 -21.13
N TYR A 60 -34.00 12.91 -20.62
CA TYR A 60 -33.57 11.74 -21.40
C TYR A 60 -34.73 10.81 -21.77
N ARG A 61 -35.76 10.70 -20.91
CA ARG A 61 -37.01 10.02 -21.27
C ARG A 61 -37.69 10.69 -22.47
N ASN A 62 -37.89 12.00 -22.42
CA ASN A 62 -38.54 12.75 -23.48
C ASN A 62 -37.75 12.75 -24.80
N ARG A 63 -36.42 12.67 -24.70
CA ARG A 63 -35.54 12.59 -25.86
C ARG A 63 -35.51 11.21 -26.52
N TYR A 64 -35.46 10.14 -25.71
CA TYR A 64 -35.11 8.79 -26.22
C TYR A 64 -36.17 7.71 -26.02
N ILE A 65 -37.09 7.83 -25.06
CA ILE A 65 -37.94 6.71 -24.61
C ILE A 65 -39.42 6.97 -24.85
N ALA A 66 -39.90 8.19 -24.58
CA ALA A 66 -41.32 8.51 -24.70
C ALA A 66 -41.87 8.15 -26.08
N SER A 67 -43.15 7.78 -26.15
CA SER A 67 -43.78 7.34 -27.41
C SER A 67 -43.73 8.41 -28.50
N ASN A 68 -43.73 9.69 -28.11
CA ASN A 68 -43.61 10.88 -28.94
C ASN A 68 -42.20 11.51 -28.94
N ALA A 69 -41.18 10.82 -28.43
CA ALA A 69 -39.81 11.32 -28.38
C ALA A 69 -39.25 11.58 -29.79
N THR A 70 -38.61 12.75 -29.99
CA THR A 70 -38.05 13.16 -31.28
C THR A 70 -36.91 12.26 -31.75
N TYR A 71 -36.04 11.84 -30.81
CA TYR A 71 -34.88 10.98 -31.07
C TYR A 71 -35.10 9.59 -30.46
N ARG A 72 -36.34 9.09 -30.52
CA ARG A 72 -36.71 7.82 -29.89
C ARG A 72 -35.78 6.70 -30.34
N ILE A 73 -35.19 5.99 -29.38
CA ILE A 73 -34.34 4.84 -29.68
C ILE A 73 -35.20 3.77 -30.34
N ASN A 74 -34.75 3.27 -31.50
CA ASN A 74 -35.51 2.33 -32.29
C ASN A 74 -35.90 1.09 -31.47
N GLY A 75 -37.19 0.76 -31.41
CA GLY A 75 -37.68 -0.44 -30.72
C GLY A 75 -37.49 -0.47 -29.19
N VAL A 76 -37.23 0.67 -28.55
CA VAL A 76 -37.21 0.78 -27.08
C VAL A 76 -38.63 0.62 -26.52
N ASN A 77 -38.76 -0.05 -25.38
CA ASN A 77 -40.02 -0.08 -24.66
C ASN A 77 -40.29 1.28 -23.98
N THR A 78 -41.43 1.88 -24.27
CA THR A 78 -41.76 3.27 -23.88
C THR A 78 -42.30 3.38 -22.44
N ASP A 79 -43.16 2.43 -22.05
CA ASP A 79 -43.92 2.51 -20.79
C ASP A 79 -43.32 1.60 -19.72
N LEU A 80 -43.27 0.29 -19.98
CA LEU A 80 -42.68 -0.71 -19.09
C LEU A 80 -41.21 -0.96 -19.42
N VAL A 81 -40.32 -0.78 -18.45
CA VAL A 81 -38.89 -1.06 -18.59
C VAL A 81 -38.68 -2.52 -18.96
N LYS A 82 -37.84 -2.73 -19.97
CA LYS A 82 -37.39 -4.05 -20.38
C LYS A 82 -35.93 -4.20 -20.00
N GLN A 83 -35.66 -5.00 -18.98
CA GLN A 83 -34.31 -5.15 -18.41
C GLN A 83 -33.25 -5.55 -19.45
N SER A 84 -33.63 -6.28 -20.51
CA SER A 84 -32.67 -6.62 -21.58
C SER A 84 -32.22 -5.43 -22.43
N GLN A 85 -32.91 -4.28 -22.36
CA GLN A 85 -32.64 -3.09 -23.17
C GLN A 85 -31.79 -2.04 -22.44
N ILE A 86 -31.71 -2.11 -21.11
CA ILE A 86 -31.03 -1.11 -20.28
C ILE A 86 -30.04 -1.78 -19.32
N ALA A 87 -28.85 -1.20 -19.22
CA ALA A 87 -27.87 -1.54 -18.20
C ALA A 87 -27.47 -0.25 -17.47
N VAL A 88 -27.45 -0.28 -16.14
CA VAL A 88 -27.14 0.88 -15.30
C VAL A 88 -26.07 0.48 -14.31
N SER A 89 -25.07 1.33 -14.11
CA SER A 89 -24.00 1.06 -13.17
C SER A 89 -23.54 2.30 -12.42
N ALA A 90 -23.00 2.11 -11.22
CA ALA A 90 -22.40 3.15 -10.40
C ALA A 90 -21.36 2.55 -9.44
N PRO A 91 -20.39 3.34 -8.94
CA PRO A 91 -19.52 2.96 -7.85
C PRO A 91 -20.28 2.57 -6.57
N ASP A 92 -19.61 1.85 -5.67
CA ASP A 92 -20.12 1.58 -4.31
C ASP A 92 -19.99 2.84 -3.44
N ASP A 93 -20.88 3.80 -3.68
CA ASP A 93 -20.93 5.09 -3.02
C ASP A 93 -22.37 5.56 -2.88
N THR A 94 -22.74 6.00 -1.68
CA THR A 94 -24.14 6.33 -1.34
C THR A 94 -24.68 7.49 -2.18
N VAL A 95 -23.86 8.48 -2.53
CA VAL A 95 -24.27 9.62 -3.35
C VAL A 95 -24.49 9.19 -4.80
N LEU A 96 -23.57 8.38 -5.34
CA LEU A 96 -23.63 7.92 -6.73
C LEU A 96 -24.75 6.89 -6.97
N GLN A 97 -24.91 5.90 -6.08
CA GLN A 97 -25.98 4.92 -6.16
C GLN A 97 -27.36 5.58 -6.04
N ASN A 98 -27.55 6.46 -5.05
CA ASN A 98 -28.81 7.17 -4.86
C ASN A 98 -29.11 8.12 -6.03
N SER A 99 -28.08 8.76 -6.61
CA SER A 99 -28.23 9.58 -7.80
C SER A 99 -28.69 8.77 -9.01
N ALA A 100 -28.10 7.58 -9.23
CA ALA A 100 -28.50 6.67 -10.28
C ALA A 100 -29.96 6.25 -10.11
N MET A 101 -30.35 5.87 -8.89
CA MET A 101 -31.75 5.52 -8.59
C MET A 101 -32.70 6.69 -8.87
N GLY A 102 -32.37 7.92 -8.44
CA GLY A 102 -33.19 9.11 -8.67
C GLY A 102 -33.36 9.46 -10.15
N PHE A 103 -32.29 9.37 -10.93
CA PHE A 103 -32.33 9.53 -12.37
C PHE A 103 -33.25 8.51 -13.04
N LEU A 104 -33.20 7.24 -12.61
CA LEU A 104 -34.03 6.17 -13.16
C LEU A 104 -35.52 6.38 -12.90
N GLN A 105 -35.90 7.04 -11.79
CA GLN A 105 -37.31 7.39 -11.55
C GLN A 105 -37.82 8.47 -12.53
N GLY A 106 -36.93 9.32 -13.04
CA GLY A 106 -37.26 10.26 -14.11
C GLY A 106 -37.28 9.58 -15.49
N LEU A 107 -36.37 8.64 -15.72
CA LEU A 107 -36.21 7.92 -16.99
C LEU A 107 -37.39 6.95 -17.27
N TYR A 108 -37.78 6.18 -16.26
CA TYR A 108 -38.90 5.23 -16.28
C TYR A 108 -39.82 5.49 -15.07
N PRO A 109 -40.71 6.50 -15.14
CA PRO A 109 -41.59 6.87 -14.05
C PRO A 109 -42.64 5.79 -13.75
N PRO A 110 -43.34 5.89 -12.59
CA PRO A 110 -44.42 4.97 -12.25
C PRO A 110 -45.52 4.94 -13.32
N VAL A 111 -46.01 3.73 -13.63
CA VAL A 111 -46.96 3.51 -14.75
C VAL A 111 -48.43 3.47 -14.33
N GLY A 112 -48.71 3.59 -13.04
CA GLY A 112 -50.05 3.47 -12.46
C GLY A 112 -50.64 2.07 -12.55
N ASP A 113 -51.87 1.93 -12.04
CA ASP A 113 -52.58 0.65 -11.96
C ASP A 113 -52.85 0.00 -13.33
N ALA A 114 -52.96 0.81 -14.39
CA ALA A 114 -53.29 0.30 -15.72
C ALA A 114 -52.21 -0.65 -16.29
N LEU A 115 -50.94 -0.40 -15.98
CA LEU A 115 -49.79 -1.17 -16.46
C LEU A 115 -48.99 -1.84 -15.34
N GLY A 116 -49.14 -1.37 -14.10
CA GLY A 116 -48.43 -1.86 -12.91
C GLY A 116 -49.19 -2.93 -12.12
N THR A 117 -50.25 -3.52 -12.69
CA THR A 117 -51.05 -4.56 -12.03
C THR A 117 -50.79 -5.94 -12.64
N GLN A 118 -50.49 -6.90 -11.77
CA GLN A 118 -50.40 -8.32 -12.11
C GLN A 118 -51.64 -9.06 -11.64
N THR A 119 -52.22 -9.89 -12.50
CA THR A 119 -53.26 -10.84 -12.12
C THR A 119 -52.62 -12.16 -11.64
N LEU A 120 -52.93 -12.56 -10.42
CA LEU A 120 -52.48 -13.82 -9.82
C LEU A 120 -53.32 -15.00 -10.32
N ARG A 121 -52.84 -16.22 -10.05
CA ARG A 121 -53.51 -17.47 -10.48
C ARG A 121 -54.94 -17.61 -9.94
N ASP A 122 -55.23 -17.03 -8.78
CA ASP A 122 -56.56 -17.03 -8.15
C ASP A 122 -57.51 -15.95 -8.70
N GLY A 123 -57.05 -15.16 -9.68
CA GLY A 123 -57.81 -14.07 -10.29
C GLY A 123 -57.75 -12.76 -9.51
N THR A 124 -57.02 -12.69 -8.40
CA THR A 124 -56.79 -11.42 -7.68
C THR A 124 -55.77 -10.55 -8.40
N ASN A 125 -55.92 -9.24 -8.28
CA ASN A 125 -55.01 -8.27 -8.87
C ASN A 125 -54.10 -7.69 -7.78
N VAL A 126 -52.80 -7.71 -8.02
CA VAL A 126 -51.78 -7.08 -7.17
C VAL A 126 -51.12 -5.97 -7.96
N THR A 127 -51.21 -4.75 -7.45
CA THR A 127 -50.53 -3.59 -8.02
C THR A 127 -49.17 -3.41 -7.36
N SER A 128 -48.16 -3.13 -8.17
CA SER A 128 -46.84 -2.73 -7.68
C SER A 128 -46.94 -1.46 -6.80
N PRO A 129 -46.20 -1.39 -5.68
CA PRO A 129 -46.20 -0.22 -4.79
C PRO A 129 -45.86 1.09 -5.49
N LEU A 130 -46.08 2.22 -4.80
CA LEU A 130 -45.72 3.56 -5.26
C LEU A 130 -46.30 3.91 -6.65
N ASN A 131 -47.58 3.57 -6.86
CA ASN A 131 -48.32 3.83 -8.10
C ASN A 131 -47.69 3.16 -9.34
N GLY A 132 -47.26 1.90 -9.22
CA GLY A 132 -46.64 1.18 -10.33
C GLY A 132 -45.17 1.52 -10.55
N TYR A 133 -44.41 1.78 -9.48
CA TYR A 133 -42.97 2.07 -9.57
C TYR A 133 -42.21 0.91 -10.20
N GLN A 134 -41.26 1.25 -11.08
CA GLN A 134 -40.51 0.29 -11.87
C GLN A 134 -39.12 0.07 -11.26
N LEU A 135 -38.77 -1.19 -11.00
CA LEU A 135 -37.47 -1.54 -10.44
C LEU A 135 -36.45 -1.73 -11.57
N ILE A 136 -35.35 -1.00 -11.52
CA ILE A 136 -34.22 -1.12 -12.45
C ILE A 136 -32.97 -1.33 -11.59
N PRO A 137 -32.24 -2.44 -11.76
CA PRO A 137 -31.02 -2.71 -10.99
C PRO A 137 -29.90 -1.75 -11.40
N VAL A 138 -29.10 -1.36 -10.42
CA VAL A 138 -27.85 -0.59 -10.61
C VAL A 138 -26.70 -1.50 -10.23
N ASP A 139 -25.84 -1.83 -11.21
CA ASP A 139 -24.69 -2.68 -11.02
C ASP A 139 -23.49 -1.90 -10.45
N LEU A 140 -22.58 -2.59 -9.78
CA LEU A 140 -21.36 -1.98 -9.24
C LEU A 140 -20.26 -1.86 -10.31
N VAL A 141 -19.60 -0.70 -10.38
CA VAL A 141 -18.37 -0.51 -11.17
C VAL A 141 -17.15 -0.53 -10.26
N THR A 142 -16.24 -1.47 -10.52
CA THR A 142 -15.05 -1.74 -9.68
C THR A 142 -13.75 -1.10 -10.18
N SER A 143 -13.74 -0.50 -11.37
CA SER A 143 -12.55 0.08 -12.00
C SER A 143 -12.65 1.61 -12.16
N GLY A 144 -11.62 2.33 -11.70
CA GLY A 144 -11.51 3.78 -11.87
C GLY A 144 -12.52 4.61 -11.07
N SER A 145 -13.14 4.04 -10.04
CA SER A 145 -14.19 4.66 -9.26
C SER A 145 -13.67 5.25 -7.95
N GLY A 146 -13.65 6.58 -7.86
CA GLY A 146 -13.39 7.27 -6.60
C GLY A 146 -14.64 7.43 -5.73
N SER A 147 -14.44 7.50 -4.41
CA SER A 147 -15.50 7.76 -3.43
C SER A 147 -15.81 9.25 -3.35
N GLU A 148 -17.09 9.62 -3.19
CA GLU A 148 -17.49 11.01 -3.00
C GLU A 148 -17.04 11.57 -1.64
N ASP A 149 -16.73 10.73 -0.65
CA ASP A 149 -16.12 11.13 0.62
C ASP A 149 -14.65 11.58 0.47
N SER A 150 -14.01 11.30 -0.67
CA SER A 150 -12.60 11.61 -0.87
C SER A 150 -12.39 13.07 -1.24
N GLY A 151 -11.62 13.78 -0.40
CA GLY A 151 -11.20 15.16 -0.66
C GLY A 151 -10.24 15.31 -1.84
N TRP A 152 -9.59 14.21 -2.25
CA TRP A 152 -8.69 14.12 -3.40
C TRP A 152 -9.15 13.01 -4.36
N LEU A 153 -9.12 13.26 -5.68
CA LEU A 153 -9.74 12.41 -6.69
C LEU A 153 -8.99 11.10 -7.01
N GLN A 154 -7.67 11.08 -6.85
CA GLN A 154 -6.83 9.94 -7.29
C GLN A 154 -6.38 9.04 -6.14
N SER A 155 -6.61 9.41 -4.86
CA SER A 155 -6.31 8.54 -3.70
C SER A 155 -7.06 7.22 -3.71
N THR A 156 -8.17 7.15 -4.43
CA THR A 156 -9.03 5.98 -4.53
C THR A 156 -8.77 5.16 -5.78
N SER A 157 -7.80 5.57 -6.61
CA SER A 157 -7.40 4.79 -7.77
C SER A 157 -6.60 3.57 -7.30
N ASN A 158 -7.09 2.38 -7.63
CA ASN A 158 -6.34 1.14 -7.41
C ASN A 158 -5.16 0.98 -8.39
N CYS A 159 -4.86 1.98 -9.23
CA CYS A 159 -3.82 1.95 -10.24
C CYS A 159 -2.57 2.70 -9.74
N ALA A 160 -1.53 1.97 -9.33
CA ALA A 160 -0.34 2.57 -8.71
C ALA A 160 0.33 3.62 -9.61
N GLN A 161 0.48 3.34 -10.91
CA GLN A 161 1.07 4.29 -11.86
C GLN A 161 0.22 5.56 -12.06
N ALA A 162 -1.11 5.47 -11.98
CA ALA A 162 -1.97 6.66 -12.04
C ALA A 162 -1.82 7.53 -10.79
N THR A 163 -1.71 6.90 -9.61
CA THR A 163 -1.45 7.60 -8.34
C THR A 163 -0.09 8.28 -8.33
N ILE A 164 0.96 7.58 -8.80
CA ILE A 164 2.31 8.15 -8.95
C ILE A 164 2.27 9.36 -9.89
N SER A 165 1.73 9.17 -11.11
CA SER A 165 1.59 10.24 -12.09
C SER A 165 0.84 11.44 -11.50
N SER A 166 -0.31 11.23 -10.87
CA SER A 166 -1.09 12.32 -10.26
C SER A 166 -0.29 13.06 -9.18
N ASN A 167 0.46 12.34 -8.33
CA ASN A 167 1.23 12.93 -7.25
C ASN A 167 2.42 13.78 -7.74
N ASP A 168 2.98 13.45 -8.91
CA ASP A 168 4.07 14.23 -9.51
C ASP A 168 3.66 15.69 -9.77
N TYR A 169 2.36 15.98 -9.93
CA TYR A 169 1.85 17.36 -10.02
C TYR A 169 2.27 18.22 -8.84
N PHE A 170 2.23 17.69 -7.60
CA PHE A 170 2.59 18.45 -6.40
C PHE A 170 4.07 18.82 -6.32
N SER A 171 4.91 18.21 -7.17
CA SER A 171 6.33 18.56 -7.34
C SER A 171 6.62 19.40 -8.58
N SER A 172 5.61 19.67 -9.41
CA SER A 172 5.77 20.42 -10.65
C SER A 172 5.97 21.92 -10.41
N GLU A 173 6.68 22.58 -11.33
CA GLU A 173 6.88 24.03 -11.30
C GLU A 173 5.54 24.78 -11.37
N GLU A 174 4.58 24.29 -12.16
CA GLU A 174 3.23 24.87 -12.26
C GLU A 174 2.51 24.88 -10.91
N TYR A 175 2.52 23.76 -10.19
CA TYR A 175 1.92 23.67 -8.86
C TYR A 175 2.62 24.58 -7.85
N VAL A 176 3.95 24.55 -7.78
CA VAL A 176 4.72 25.36 -6.81
C VAL A 176 4.50 26.86 -7.05
N ASN A 177 4.47 27.29 -8.32
CA ASN A 177 4.20 28.69 -8.68
C ASN A 177 2.76 29.11 -8.32
N THR A 178 1.77 28.25 -8.58
CA THR A 178 0.36 28.52 -8.26
C THR A 178 0.14 28.55 -6.74
N LEU A 179 0.71 27.59 -6.00
CA LEU A 179 0.69 27.54 -4.54
C LEU A 179 1.29 28.80 -3.90
N SER A 180 2.44 29.27 -4.41
CA SER A 180 3.08 30.48 -3.90
C SER A 180 2.30 31.75 -4.25
N SER A 181 1.82 31.89 -5.48
CA SER A 181 1.16 33.12 -5.97
C SER A 181 -0.24 33.33 -5.38
N THR A 182 -0.91 32.25 -4.99
CA THR A 182 -2.28 32.28 -4.42
C THR A 182 -2.32 32.25 -2.90
N ARG A 183 -1.16 32.25 -2.23
CA ARG A 183 -1.09 32.11 -0.77
C ARG A 183 -1.88 33.18 -0.02
N GLU A 184 -1.76 34.44 -0.45
CA GLU A 184 -2.49 35.56 0.16
C GLU A 184 -4.00 35.45 -0.08
N PHE A 185 -4.42 35.03 -1.28
CA PHE A 185 -5.83 34.81 -1.62
C PHE A 185 -6.50 33.84 -0.64
N TYR A 186 -5.91 32.67 -0.42
CA TYR A 186 -6.49 31.69 0.49
C TYR A 186 -6.41 32.11 1.96
N SER A 187 -5.33 32.78 2.38
CA SER A 187 -5.25 33.28 3.76
C SER A 187 -6.29 34.36 4.07
N ASN A 188 -6.70 35.15 3.08
CA ASN A 188 -7.81 36.08 3.22
C ASN A 188 -9.18 35.37 3.36
N LEU A 189 -9.31 34.13 2.89
CA LEU A 189 -10.53 33.31 3.04
C LEU A 189 -10.63 32.59 4.38
N LEU A 190 -9.55 32.54 5.17
CA LEU A 190 -9.53 31.82 6.44
C LEU A 190 -10.70 32.18 7.38
N PRO A 191 -11.14 33.45 7.52
CA PRO A 191 -12.32 33.79 8.34
C PRO A 191 -13.62 33.09 7.90
N VAL A 192 -13.76 32.75 6.62
CA VAL A 192 -14.91 32.03 6.07
C VAL A 192 -14.84 30.53 6.39
N ILE A 193 -13.63 29.96 6.35
CA ILE A 193 -13.40 28.50 6.38
C ILE A 193 -12.78 27.98 7.69
N ASN A 194 -12.53 28.84 8.67
CA ASN A 194 -11.81 28.51 9.91
C ASN A 194 -12.49 27.46 10.81
N GLY A 195 -13.77 27.17 10.59
CA GLY A 195 -14.47 26.07 11.23
C GLY A 195 -14.01 24.68 10.74
N THR A 196 -13.35 24.62 9.58
CA THR A 196 -12.95 23.37 8.92
C THR A 196 -11.46 23.33 8.58
N PHE A 197 -10.87 24.47 8.17
CA PHE A 197 -9.48 24.59 7.76
C PHE A 197 -8.72 25.56 8.66
N ASN A 198 -7.49 25.23 9.03
CA ASN A 198 -6.61 26.15 9.74
C ASN A 198 -5.59 26.84 8.82
N SER A 199 -4.80 27.76 9.36
CA SER A 199 -3.79 28.55 8.63
C SER A 199 -2.63 27.76 7.96
N SER A 200 -2.52 26.45 8.19
CA SER A 200 -1.61 25.58 7.44
C SER A 200 -2.28 24.87 6.27
N GLN A 201 -3.60 24.90 6.21
CA GLN A 201 -4.43 24.20 5.22
C GLN A 201 -5.15 25.16 4.24
N ASP A 202 -5.22 26.45 4.56
CA ASP A 202 -5.77 27.52 3.71
C ASP A 202 -4.85 27.86 2.52
N ASN A 203 -4.63 26.91 1.62
CA ASN A 203 -3.80 27.13 0.43
C ASN A 203 -4.22 26.24 -0.74
N PHE A 204 -3.57 26.45 -1.88
CA PHE A 204 -3.85 25.76 -3.14
C PHE A 204 -3.76 24.23 -3.06
N LYS A 205 -3.03 23.65 -2.10
CA LYS A 205 -3.02 22.18 -1.87
C LYS A 205 -4.42 21.64 -1.58
N ASN A 206 -5.30 22.47 -1.00
CA ASN A 206 -6.67 22.15 -0.66
C ASN A 206 -7.67 22.94 -1.52
N ALA A 207 -7.27 23.36 -2.73
CA ALA A 207 -8.07 24.24 -3.59
C ALA A 207 -9.50 23.73 -3.79
N TYR A 208 -9.65 22.45 -4.17
CA TYR A 208 -10.96 21.85 -4.39
C TYR A 208 -11.77 21.67 -3.12
N THR A 209 -11.18 21.22 -2.01
CA THR A 209 -11.93 20.97 -0.77
C THR A 209 -12.40 22.28 -0.12
N ILE A 210 -11.62 23.35 -0.24
CA ILE A 210 -12.02 24.71 0.16
C ILE A 210 -13.15 25.22 -0.75
N PHE A 211 -13.01 25.06 -2.07
CA PHE A 211 -14.07 25.40 -3.03
C PHE A 211 -15.37 24.64 -2.74
N ASP A 212 -15.29 23.32 -2.52
CA ASP A 212 -16.44 22.45 -2.27
C ASP A 212 -17.20 22.87 -1.01
N LEU A 213 -16.48 23.14 0.08
CA LEU A 213 -17.07 23.63 1.34
C LEU A 213 -17.82 24.94 1.12
N ILE A 214 -17.19 25.91 0.47
CA ILE A 214 -17.81 27.22 0.21
C ILE A 214 -18.98 27.08 -0.77
N ASN A 215 -18.83 26.31 -1.85
CA ASN A 215 -19.88 26.11 -2.85
C ASN A 215 -21.13 25.45 -2.23
N VAL A 216 -20.97 24.42 -1.40
CA VAL A 216 -22.08 23.80 -0.68
C VAL A 216 -22.69 24.78 0.32
N ALA A 217 -21.88 25.56 1.03
CA ALA A 217 -22.37 26.59 1.94
C ALA A 217 -23.21 27.65 1.22
N GLU A 218 -22.79 28.12 0.05
CA GLU A 218 -23.53 29.09 -0.77
C GLU A 218 -24.89 28.56 -1.24
N ILE A 219 -25.02 27.23 -1.41
CA ILE A 219 -26.28 26.59 -1.81
C ILE A 219 -27.22 26.40 -0.61
N HIS A 220 -26.69 25.95 0.53
CA HIS A 220 -27.51 25.41 1.63
C HIS A 220 -27.56 26.25 2.90
N ASN A 221 -26.53 27.06 3.17
CA ASN A 221 -26.44 27.76 4.45
C ASN A 221 -27.24 29.06 4.43
N ALA A 222 -28.07 29.25 5.46
CA ALA A 222 -28.79 30.52 5.65
C ALA A 222 -27.84 31.69 5.94
N THR A 223 -26.69 31.42 6.54
CA THR A 223 -25.66 32.41 6.89
C THR A 223 -24.27 31.80 6.76
N ILE A 224 -23.33 32.59 6.27
CA ILE A 224 -21.91 32.23 6.17
C ILE A 224 -21.09 33.26 6.92
N ASN A 225 -20.12 32.80 7.72
CA ASN A 225 -19.25 33.70 8.46
C ASN A 225 -18.37 34.52 7.51
N SER A 226 -18.27 35.83 7.73
CA SER A 226 -17.50 36.74 6.86
C SER A 226 -17.90 36.65 5.37
N SER A 227 -19.19 36.50 5.07
CA SER A 227 -19.71 36.35 3.70
C SER A 227 -19.44 37.57 2.81
N ASP A 228 -19.11 38.73 3.38
CA ASP A 228 -18.65 39.91 2.65
C ASP A 228 -17.35 39.67 1.86
N LEU A 229 -16.58 38.64 2.21
CA LEU A 229 -15.39 38.20 1.49
C LEU A 229 -15.73 37.35 0.24
N LEU A 230 -16.93 36.76 0.17
CA LEU A 230 -17.40 35.91 -0.92
C LEU A 230 -18.04 36.72 -2.06
N THR A 231 -17.26 37.64 -2.61
CA THR A 231 -17.65 38.39 -3.82
C THR A 231 -17.72 37.49 -5.05
N ASN A 232 -18.40 37.92 -6.11
CA ASN A 232 -18.45 37.18 -7.38
C ASN A 232 -17.04 36.92 -7.94
N GLU A 233 -16.14 37.89 -7.81
CA GLU A 233 -14.74 37.78 -8.21
C GLU A 233 -14.00 36.74 -7.36
N THR A 234 -14.22 36.74 -6.04
CA THR A 234 -13.66 35.73 -5.13
C THR A 234 -14.13 34.32 -5.48
N LEU A 235 -15.45 34.14 -5.66
CA LEU A 235 -16.03 32.84 -5.99
C LEU A 235 -15.56 32.33 -7.35
N PHE A 236 -15.45 33.22 -8.33
CA PHE A 236 -14.90 32.89 -9.65
C PHE A 236 -13.44 32.47 -9.58
N GLN A 237 -12.60 33.20 -8.84
CA GLN A 237 -11.20 32.83 -8.64
C GLN A 237 -11.06 31.51 -7.88
N LEU A 238 -11.89 31.29 -6.85
CA LEU A 238 -11.91 30.05 -6.07
C LEU A 238 -12.26 28.84 -6.96
N ARG A 239 -13.30 28.98 -7.80
CA ARG A 239 -13.68 27.96 -8.78
C ARG A 239 -12.55 27.70 -9.78
N THR A 240 -11.96 28.76 -10.34
CA THR A 240 -10.86 28.64 -11.32
C THR A 240 -9.66 27.88 -10.75
N LEU A 241 -9.31 28.13 -9.48
CA LEU A 241 -8.21 27.43 -8.81
C LEU A 241 -8.56 25.97 -8.50
N ALA A 242 -9.80 25.67 -8.13
CA ALA A 242 -10.27 24.29 -7.98
C ALA A 242 -10.26 23.54 -9.32
N ASP A 243 -10.71 24.19 -10.40
CA ASP A 243 -10.66 23.66 -11.76
C ASP A 243 -9.23 23.32 -12.18
N GLN A 244 -8.28 24.26 -12.00
CA GLN A 244 -6.87 24.03 -12.30
C GLN A 244 -6.28 22.88 -11.46
N HIS A 245 -6.60 22.83 -10.16
CA HIS A 245 -6.14 21.79 -9.27
C HIS A 245 -6.60 20.40 -9.73
N GLU A 246 -7.90 20.22 -9.97
CA GLU A 246 -8.46 18.91 -10.31
C GLU A 246 -8.16 18.49 -11.75
N TRP A 247 -8.08 19.42 -12.70
CA TRP A 247 -7.65 19.12 -14.07
C TRP A 247 -6.26 18.51 -14.09
N ASN A 248 -5.29 19.14 -13.42
CA ASN A 248 -3.92 18.68 -13.40
C ASN A 248 -3.73 17.36 -12.64
N LEU A 249 -4.61 17.04 -11.70
CA LEU A 249 -4.63 15.72 -11.04
C LEU A 249 -5.28 14.64 -11.90
N ALA A 250 -6.26 15.00 -12.74
CA ALA A 250 -6.97 14.05 -13.61
C ALA A 250 -6.28 13.81 -14.96
N TYR A 251 -5.54 14.79 -15.50
CA TYR A 251 -4.98 14.71 -16.84
C TYR A 251 -3.67 15.49 -17.00
N ASN A 252 -2.74 14.91 -17.75
CA ASN A 252 -1.55 15.59 -18.27
C ASN A 252 -1.26 15.04 -19.67
N ALA A 253 -1.11 15.92 -20.66
CA ALA A 253 -0.87 15.51 -22.04
C ALA A 253 0.47 14.77 -22.24
N SER A 254 1.48 15.08 -21.42
CA SER A 254 2.79 14.43 -21.46
C SER A 254 2.82 13.09 -20.71
N ASP A 255 1.94 12.94 -19.73
CA ASP A 255 1.77 11.72 -18.96
C ASP A 255 0.29 11.43 -18.71
N THR A 256 -0.31 10.71 -19.65
CA THR A 256 -1.74 10.39 -19.62
C THR A 256 -2.10 9.30 -18.61
N MET A 257 -1.13 8.77 -17.84
CA MET A 257 -1.38 7.65 -16.93
C MET A 257 -2.38 8.02 -15.82
N ARG A 258 -2.29 9.24 -15.28
CA ARG A 258 -3.27 9.76 -14.30
C ARG A 258 -4.72 9.79 -14.81
N ALA A 259 -4.93 9.74 -16.12
CA ALA A 259 -6.26 9.70 -16.75
C ALA A 259 -6.85 8.28 -16.88
N ILE A 260 -6.41 7.32 -16.05
CA ILE A 260 -6.85 5.90 -16.12
C ILE A 260 -8.37 5.72 -16.04
N ALA A 261 -9.06 6.57 -15.28
CA ALA A 261 -10.53 6.57 -15.21
C ALA A 261 -11.17 6.83 -16.58
N GLY A 262 -10.65 7.81 -17.32
CA GLY A 262 -11.09 8.12 -18.68
C GLY A 262 -10.74 7.03 -19.69
N LYS A 263 -9.58 6.38 -19.56
CA LYS A 263 -9.17 5.24 -20.40
C LYS A 263 -10.11 4.03 -20.21
N THR A 264 -10.50 3.75 -18.98
CA THR A 264 -11.42 2.65 -18.65
C THR A 264 -12.83 2.96 -19.14
N LEU A 265 -13.30 4.19 -18.92
CA LEU A 265 -14.60 4.65 -19.38
C LEU A 265 -14.74 4.60 -20.90
N ALA A 266 -13.70 4.98 -21.64
CA ALA A 266 -13.70 4.89 -23.10
C ALA A 266 -13.90 3.45 -23.61
N ALA A 267 -13.30 2.46 -22.94
CA ALA A 267 -13.55 1.06 -23.28
C ALA A 267 -14.99 0.65 -22.98
N GLN A 268 -15.55 1.06 -21.84
CA GLN A 268 -16.94 0.77 -21.47
C GLN A 268 -17.95 1.38 -22.45
N ILE A 269 -17.70 2.62 -22.92
CA ILE A 269 -18.50 3.30 -23.95
C ILE A 269 -18.51 2.47 -25.23
N VAL A 270 -17.32 2.12 -25.75
CA VAL A 270 -17.20 1.34 -26.99
C VAL A 270 -17.85 -0.04 -26.85
N GLN A 271 -17.61 -0.74 -25.74
CA GLN A 271 -18.19 -2.05 -25.48
C GLN A 271 -19.73 -2.01 -25.47
N THR A 272 -20.33 -0.98 -24.85
CA THR A 272 -21.79 -0.85 -24.77
C THR A 272 -22.41 -0.54 -26.13
N LEU A 273 -21.83 0.39 -26.88
CA LEU A 273 -22.33 0.73 -28.22
C LEU A 273 -22.14 -0.44 -29.19
N ASN A 274 -21.00 -1.15 -29.13
CA ASN A 274 -20.79 -2.36 -29.91
C ASN A 274 -21.76 -3.49 -29.51
N GLY A 275 -22.11 -3.60 -28.23
CA GLY A 275 -23.17 -4.50 -27.75
C GLY A 275 -24.53 -4.20 -28.39
N THR A 276 -24.85 -2.92 -28.61
CA THR A 276 -26.05 -2.50 -29.36
C THR A 276 -26.02 -3.01 -30.80
N ILE A 277 -24.87 -2.88 -31.48
CA ILE A 277 -24.67 -3.32 -32.88
C ILE A 277 -24.76 -4.84 -32.99
N THR A 278 -23.90 -5.56 -32.25
CA THR A 278 -23.79 -7.03 -32.30
C THR A 278 -25.06 -7.74 -31.85
N SER A 279 -25.82 -7.14 -30.93
CA SER A 279 -27.11 -7.67 -30.49
C SER A 279 -28.28 -7.29 -31.40
N LYS A 280 -28.04 -6.51 -32.46
CA LYS A 280 -29.06 -5.93 -33.36
C LYS A 280 -30.14 -5.17 -32.59
N GLY A 281 -29.70 -4.33 -31.65
CA GLY A 281 -30.54 -3.51 -30.80
C GLY A 281 -31.35 -4.30 -29.77
N LYS A 282 -30.85 -5.41 -29.23
CA LYS A 282 -31.46 -6.00 -28.03
C LYS A 282 -31.08 -5.20 -26.78
N GLN A 283 -29.79 -4.87 -26.66
CA GLN A 283 -29.25 -3.88 -25.72
C GLN A 283 -29.29 -2.50 -26.38
N LYS A 284 -29.66 -1.45 -25.63
CA LYS A 284 -29.96 -0.12 -26.20
C LYS A 284 -29.46 1.05 -25.37
N ILE A 285 -29.53 0.95 -24.05
CA ILE A 285 -29.28 2.05 -23.13
C ILE A 285 -28.21 1.60 -22.14
N GLY A 286 -27.06 2.28 -22.13
CA GLY A 286 -26.11 2.23 -21.04
C GLY A 286 -26.17 3.52 -20.22
N VAL A 287 -26.26 3.42 -18.91
CA VAL A 287 -26.15 4.56 -18.00
C VAL A 287 -25.10 4.25 -16.95
N GLN A 288 -24.15 5.15 -16.75
CA GLN A 288 -23.16 5.00 -15.71
C GLN A 288 -23.03 6.30 -14.90
N PHE A 289 -23.12 6.18 -13.58
CA PHE A 289 -22.85 7.29 -12.68
C PHE A 289 -21.40 7.28 -12.24
N GLY A 290 -20.78 8.45 -12.11
CA GLY A 290 -19.42 8.57 -11.59
C GLY A 290 -19.04 9.98 -11.17
N ALA A 291 -17.82 10.10 -10.65
CA ALA A 291 -17.27 11.37 -10.19
C ALA A 291 -16.85 12.27 -11.37
N TYR A 292 -16.70 13.57 -11.09
CA TYR A 292 -16.25 14.56 -12.06
C TYR A 292 -14.81 14.30 -12.58
N ALA A 293 -13.98 13.53 -11.85
CA ALA A 293 -12.66 13.11 -12.28
C ALA A 293 -12.67 12.33 -13.61
N SER A 294 -13.69 11.49 -13.81
CA SER A 294 -13.85 10.70 -15.02
C SER A 294 -14.17 11.57 -16.23
N PHE A 295 -14.91 12.67 -16.03
CA PHE A 295 -15.14 13.68 -17.07
C PHE A 295 -13.82 14.33 -17.45
N ALA A 296 -13.08 14.92 -16.50
CA ALA A 296 -11.80 15.59 -16.78
C ALA A 296 -10.78 14.65 -17.46
N SER A 297 -10.67 13.41 -16.96
CA SER A 297 -9.82 12.37 -17.56
C SER A 297 -10.21 12.08 -19.00
N PHE A 298 -11.50 11.87 -19.27
CA PHE A 298 -12.00 11.59 -20.62
C PHE A 298 -11.84 12.80 -21.54
N PHE A 299 -12.13 14.01 -21.06
CA PHE A 299 -12.04 15.26 -21.83
C PHE A 299 -10.62 15.50 -22.35
N GLY A 300 -9.61 15.38 -21.49
CA GLY A 300 -8.22 15.53 -21.93
C GLY A 300 -7.77 14.44 -22.91
N LEU A 301 -8.22 13.19 -22.71
CA LEU A 301 -7.90 12.09 -23.64
C LEU A 301 -8.59 12.27 -25.01
N ALA A 302 -9.82 12.78 -25.01
CA ALA A 302 -10.60 13.08 -26.20
C ALA A 302 -10.29 14.44 -26.84
N GLN A 303 -9.33 15.21 -26.27
CA GLN A 303 -8.90 16.52 -26.74
C GLN A 303 -10.03 17.56 -26.78
N LEU A 304 -10.97 17.49 -25.84
CA LEU A 304 -12.12 18.41 -25.78
C LEU A 304 -11.72 19.80 -25.26
N GLU A 305 -10.61 19.91 -24.52
CA GLU A 305 -10.02 21.20 -24.12
C GLU A 305 -9.61 22.07 -25.32
N LYS A 306 -9.39 21.45 -26.49
CA LYS A 306 -9.12 22.17 -27.74
C LYS A 306 -10.38 22.75 -28.39
N GLN A 307 -11.55 22.18 -28.09
CA GLN A 307 -12.84 22.68 -28.56
C GLN A 307 -13.32 23.86 -27.71
N SER A 308 -13.14 23.76 -26.40
CA SER A 308 -13.46 24.83 -25.46
C SER A 308 -12.67 24.67 -24.16
N VAL A 309 -12.20 25.80 -23.61
CA VAL A 309 -11.56 25.84 -22.29
C VAL A 309 -12.50 25.37 -21.17
N ASN A 310 -13.82 25.40 -21.39
CA ASN A 310 -14.79 24.94 -20.39
C ASN A 310 -14.69 23.43 -20.09
N PHE A 311 -14.01 22.65 -20.93
CA PHE A 311 -13.74 21.24 -20.67
C PHE A 311 -12.60 21.01 -19.66
N THR A 312 -11.89 22.06 -19.22
CA THR A 312 -10.88 21.95 -18.15
C THR A 312 -11.46 22.21 -16.76
N GLY A 313 -12.73 22.55 -16.65
CA GLY A 313 -13.40 22.79 -15.37
C GLY A 313 -13.92 21.50 -14.74
N VAL A 314 -14.06 21.51 -13.41
CA VAL A 314 -14.84 20.51 -12.67
C VAL A 314 -16.26 20.52 -13.26
N SER A 315 -16.79 19.40 -13.75
CA SER A 315 -18.16 19.38 -14.28
C SER A 315 -19.18 19.60 -13.16
N ASP A 316 -20.20 20.43 -13.33
CA ASP A 316 -21.19 20.80 -12.30
C ASP A 316 -22.08 19.62 -11.88
N TYR A 317 -22.82 19.76 -10.77
CA TYR A 317 -23.75 18.72 -10.32
C TYR A 317 -24.78 18.36 -11.38
N ALA A 318 -25.09 17.08 -11.49
CA ALA A 318 -25.97 16.50 -12.50
C ALA A 318 -25.56 16.71 -13.97
N SER A 319 -24.29 17.05 -14.24
CA SER A 319 -23.72 17.06 -15.59
C SER A 319 -23.80 15.69 -16.25
N ALA A 320 -23.93 15.66 -17.57
CA ALA A 320 -24.01 14.43 -18.34
C ALA A 320 -23.27 14.56 -19.66
N MET A 321 -22.54 13.51 -20.03
CA MET A 321 -22.05 13.32 -21.39
C MET A 321 -22.70 12.08 -22.01
N THR A 322 -23.16 12.22 -23.25
CA THR A 322 -23.93 11.19 -23.96
C THR A 322 -23.29 10.88 -25.30
N PHE A 323 -23.22 9.59 -25.62
CA PHE A 323 -22.79 9.07 -26.92
C PHE A 323 -24.01 8.42 -27.59
N GLU A 324 -24.49 9.03 -28.67
CA GLU A 324 -25.60 8.51 -29.46
C GLU A 324 -25.03 7.70 -30.63
N LEU A 325 -25.44 6.44 -30.76
CA LEU A 325 -25.21 5.62 -31.95
C LEU A 325 -26.44 5.68 -32.84
N PHE A 326 -26.29 6.13 -34.08
CA PHE A 326 -27.42 6.33 -35.00
C PHE A 326 -27.07 5.98 -36.44
N THR A 327 -28.09 5.89 -37.29
CA THR A 327 -27.96 5.73 -38.74
C THR A 327 -28.84 6.76 -39.45
N ASN A 328 -28.42 7.16 -40.66
CA ASN A 328 -29.21 8.01 -41.56
C ASN A 328 -29.90 7.18 -42.66
N SER A 329 -29.96 5.86 -42.51
CA SER A 329 -30.59 5.01 -43.50
C SER A 329 -32.11 5.19 -43.50
N SER A 330 -32.68 5.42 -44.69
CA SER A 330 -34.13 5.51 -44.89
C SER A 330 -34.84 4.15 -44.77
N THR A 331 -34.11 3.04 -44.59
CA THR A 331 -34.70 1.71 -44.39
C THR A 331 -35.13 1.50 -42.94
N THR A 332 -36.36 1.03 -42.74
CA THR A 332 -36.89 0.67 -41.42
C THR A 332 -35.97 -0.30 -40.69
N VAL A 333 -35.40 0.12 -39.55
CA VAL A 333 -34.49 -0.70 -38.76
C VAL A 333 -35.25 -1.79 -37.99
N SER A 334 -34.93 -3.05 -38.27
CA SER A 334 -35.49 -4.21 -37.58
C SER A 334 -34.41 -5.22 -37.18
N SER A 335 -34.78 -6.31 -36.50
CA SER A 335 -33.81 -7.36 -36.15
C SER A 335 -33.37 -8.20 -37.37
N SER A 336 -34.19 -8.29 -38.42
CA SER A 336 -33.83 -8.91 -39.70
C SER A 336 -33.04 -7.97 -40.60
N ASP A 337 -33.37 -6.67 -40.53
CA ASP A 337 -32.84 -5.62 -41.40
C ASP A 337 -32.22 -4.51 -40.53
N TYR A 338 -31.04 -4.81 -39.99
CA TYR A 338 -30.26 -3.89 -39.15
C TYR A 338 -29.16 -3.22 -40.02
N PRO A 339 -28.85 -1.92 -39.84
CA PRO A 339 -27.84 -1.22 -40.63
C PRO A 339 -26.47 -1.90 -40.58
N ALA A 340 -25.67 -1.73 -41.64
CA ALA A 340 -24.27 -2.11 -41.63
C ALA A 340 -23.45 -1.10 -40.80
N GLU A 341 -22.31 -1.52 -40.26
CA GLU A 341 -21.44 -0.64 -39.45
C GLU A 341 -20.95 0.60 -40.22
N ASP A 342 -20.75 0.48 -41.54
CA ASP A 342 -20.36 1.60 -42.41
C ASP A 342 -21.46 2.68 -42.58
N ASP A 343 -22.71 2.34 -42.24
CA ASP A 343 -23.86 3.27 -42.26
C ASP A 343 -24.20 3.80 -40.85
N MET A 344 -23.30 3.59 -39.87
CA MET A 344 -23.48 4.01 -38.48
C MET A 344 -22.53 5.15 -38.11
N TYR A 345 -23.07 6.03 -37.27
CA TYR A 345 -22.40 7.24 -36.82
C TYR A 345 -22.57 7.39 -35.31
N VAL A 346 -21.62 8.11 -34.71
CA VAL A 346 -21.66 8.51 -33.30
C VAL A 346 -21.69 10.02 -33.19
N ARG A 347 -22.54 10.52 -32.28
CA ARG A 347 -22.57 11.93 -31.86
C ARG A 347 -22.28 12.01 -30.36
N PHE A 348 -21.33 12.86 -29.99
CA PHE A 348 -21.01 13.17 -28.60
C PHE A 348 -21.73 14.44 -28.18
N LEU A 349 -22.44 14.36 -27.06
CA LEU A 349 -23.18 15.44 -26.45
C LEU A 349 -22.67 15.68 -25.04
N PHE A 350 -22.54 16.94 -24.63
CA PHE A 350 -22.23 17.30 -23.25
C PHE A 350 -23.17 18.39 -22.75
N HIS A 351 -23.64 18.22 -21.51
CA HIS A 351 -24.33 19.23 -20.74
C HIS A 351 -23.65 19.37 -19.38
N ASN A 352 -23.26 20.60 -19.04
CA ASN A 352 -22.66 20.92 -17.74
C ASN A 352 -23.76 21.43 -16.80
N GLY A 353 -24.18 20.60 -15.85
CA GLY A 353 -25.31 20.86 -14.96
C GLY A 353 -26.55 20.02 -15.26
N THR A 354 -27.67 20.34 -14.61
CA THR A 354 -28.95 19.63 -14.76
C THR A 354 -29.53 19.81 -16.17
N THR A 355 -29.75 18.71 -16.88
CA THR A 355 -30.29 18.74 -18.24
C THR A 355 -31.81 18.95 -18.24
N THR A 356 -32.31 19.86 -19.06
CA THR A 356 -33.75 20.16 -19.23
C THR A 356 -34.09 20.44 -20.70
N GLU A 357 -35.37 20.56 -21.04
CA GLU A 357 -35.78 20.96 -22.40
C GLU A 357 -35.32 22.39 -22.76
N ASP A 358 -35.25 23.27 -21.76
CA ASP A 358 -34.80 24.67 -21.93
C ASP A 358 -33.26 24.79 -21.93
N SER A 359 -32.57 23.76 -21.42
CA SER A 359 -31.10 23.66 -21.38
C SER A 359 -30.66 22.25 -21.85
N PRO A 360 -30.76 21.96 -23.16
CA PRO A 360 -30.43 20.65 -23.71
C PRO A 360 -28.90 20.49 -23.89
N PRO A 361 -28.38 19.24 -23.97
CA PRO A 361 -26.98 18.98 -24.26
C PRO A 361 -26.56 19.48 -25.65
N MET A 362 -25.32 19.96 -25.75
CA MET A 362 -24.74 20.43 -27.01
C MET A 362 -23.81 19.38 -27.61
N ALA A 363 -23.78 19.30 -28.95
CA ALA A 363 -22.87 18.43 -29.66
C ALA A 363 -21.47 19.06 -29.77
N TYR A 364 -20.44 18.22 -29.68
CA TYR A 364 -19.05 18.65 -29.85
C TYR A 364 -18.26 17.64 -30.68
N PRO A 365 -17.29 18.10 -31.49
CA PRO A 365 -16.37 17.22 -32.17
C PRO A 365 -15.45 16.49 -31.19
N LEU A 366 -15.26 15.19 -31.40
CA LEU A 366 -14.30 14.38 -30.65
C LEU A 366 -12.90 14.41 -31.29
N PHE A 367 -11.88 14.14 -30.48
CA PHE A 367 -10.49 13.89 -30.90
C PHE A 367 -9.82 15.07 -31.63
N GLY A 368 -10.28 16.30 -31.36
CA GLY A 368 -9.77 17.51 -32.01
C GLY A 368 -10.23 17.69 -33.46
N GLY A 369 -11.29 17.00 -33.89
CA GLY A 369 -11.90 17.20 -35.21
C GLY A 369 -12.80 18.46 -35.28
N ASP A 370 -13.44 18.65 -36.43
CA ASP A 370 -14.33 19.81 -36.70
C ASP A 370 -15.79 19.41 -36.96
N SER A 371 -16.14 18.13 -36.81
CA SER A 371 -17.48 17.61 -37.06
C SER A 371 -18.12 17.02 -35.81
N ASP A 372 -19.37 17.40 -35.55
CA ASP A 372 -20.21 16.88 -34.46
C ASP A 372 -20.67 15.43 -34.67
N VAL A 373 -20.36 14.87 -35.84
CA VAL A 373 -20.71 13.49 -36.23
C VAL A 373 -19.44 12.79 -36.70
N ILE A 374 -19.21 11.60 -36.17
CA ILE A 374 -18.08 10.74 -36.53
C ILE A 374 -18.57 9.37 -36.96
N SER A 375 -17.94 8.74 -37.96
CA SER A 375 -18.29 7.37 -38.35
C SER A 375 -18.02 6.40 -37.20
N TRP A 376 -18.76 5.29 -37.11
CA TRP A 376 -18.50 4.27 -36.09
C TRP A 376 -17.04 3.75 -36.14
N ASN A 377 -16.49 3.56 -37.33
CA ASN A 377 -15.11 3.11 -37.53
C ASN A 377 -14.08 4.14 -37.04
N ASP A 378 -14.28 5.43 -37.32
CA ASP A 378 -13.38 6.48 -36.84
C ASP A 378 -13.52 6.70 -35.34
N PHE A 379 -14.73 6.56 -34.80
CA PHE A 379 -14.99 6.64 -33.36
C PHE A 379 -14.26 5.55 -32.58
N THR A 380 -14.40 4.29 -33.01
CA THR A 380 -13.73 3.15 -32.38
C THR A 380 -12.21 3.24 -32.53
N SER A 381 -11.71 3.70 -33.69
CA SER A 381 -10.29 3.99 -33.89
C SER A 381 -9.77 5.09 -32.97
N GLY A 382 -10.53 6.18 -32.79
CA GLY A 382 -10.20 7.30 -31.92
C GLY A 382 -10.14 6.89 -30.44
N MET A 383 -11.17 6.18 -29.96
CA MET A 383 -11.21 5.64 -28.60
C MET A 383 -10.09 4.62 -28.34
N GLY A 384 -9.82 3.74 -29.32
CA GLY A 384 -8.79 2.70 -29.21
C GLY A 384 -7.36 3.23 -29.05
N LYS A 385 -7.11 4.52 -29.30
CA LYS A 385 -5.79 5.14 -29.04
C LYS A 385 -5.44 5.22 -27.56
N PHE A 386 -6.44 5.18 -26.67
CA PHE A 386 -6.21 5.35 -25.24
C PHE A 386 -7.06 4.45 -24.35
N ALA A 387 -8.09 3.81 -24.88
CA ALA A 387 -8.97 2.92 -24.12
C ALA A 387 -8.20 1.75 -23.51
N ILE A 388 -8.54 1.42 -22.26
CA ILE A 388 -8.04 0.23 -21.54
C ILE A 388 -9.27 -0.56 -21.10
N GLY A 389 -9.56 -1.65 -21.82
CA GLY A 389 -10.81 -2.39 -21.67
C GLY A 389 -10.68 -3.79 -21.11
N ASP A 390 -9.46 -4.34 -21.08
CA ASP A 390 -9.20 -5.67 -20.56
C ASP A 390 -8.25 -5.63 -19.37
N THR A 391 -8.33 -6.69 -18.56
CA THR A 391 -7.54 -6.82 -17.34
C THR A 391 -6.05 -6.79 -17.64
N LYS A 392 -5.57 -7.44 -18.71
CA LYS A 392 -4.14 -7.52 -19.02
C LYS A 392 -3.54 -6.14 -19.29
N ASP A 393 -4.20 -5.36 -20.14
CA ASP A 393 -3.76 -4.01 -20.51
C ASP A 393 -3.83 -3.07 -19.32
N TRP A 394 -4.87 -3.21 -18.47
CA TRP A 394 -4.99 -2.45 -17.23
C TRP A 394 -3.85 -2.78 -16.25
N CYS A 395 -3.58 -4.06 -16.02
CA CYS A 395 -2.50 -4.52 -15.15
C CYS A 395 -1.13 -4.05 -15.62
N THR A 396 -0.90 -4.14 -16.93
CA THR A 396 0.35 -3.70 -17.57
C THR A 396 0.53 -2.19 -17.43
N ALA A 397 -0.53 -1.41 -17.70
CA ALA A 397 -0.50 0.04 -17.57
C ALA A 397 -0.30 0.49 -16.12
N CYS A 398 -1.01 -0.14 -15.17
CA CYS A 398 -0.97 0.24 -13.76
C CYS A 398 0.25 -0.25 -13.01
N GLY A 399 1.06 -1.14 -13.59
CA GLY A 399 2.24 -1.73 -12.93
C GLY A 399 1.91 -2.63 -11.75
N ASN A 400 0.63 -2.98 -11.60
CA ASN A 400 0.14 -3.87 -10.55
C ASN A 400 0.23 -5.30 -11.10
N PHE A 401 1.17 -6.11 -10.64
CA PHE A 401 1.36 -7.49 -11.13
C PHE A 401 1.04 -8.55 -10.07
N THR A 402 0.08 -8.25 -9.19
CA THR A 402 -0.42 -9.14 -8.15
C THR A 402 -1.86 -9.53 -8.44
N GLY A 403 -2.36 -10.64 -7.88
CA GLY A 403 -3.77 -11.00 -8.05
C GLY A 403 -4.21 -11.41 -9.46
N THR A 404 -5.35 -10.91 -9.96
CA THR A 404 -5.84 -11.07 -11.34
C THR A 404 -4.84 -10.56 -12.37
N CYS A 405 -3.94 -9.67 -11.96
CA CYS A 405 -2.82 -9.19 -12.75
C CYS A 405 -1.56 -10.07 -12.71
N ALA A 406 -1.48 -11.02 -11.78
CA ALA A 406 -0.30 -11.88 -11.62
C ALA A 406 -0.03 -12.74 -12.86
N ALA A 407 -1.09 -13.15 -13.58
CA ALA A 407 -0.98 -13.87 -14.85
C ALA A 407 -0.27 -13.07 -15.96
N TYR A 408 -0.13 -11.75 -15.79
CA TYR A 408 0.43 -10.83 -16.78
C TYR A 408 1.77 -10.22 -16.33
N ALA A 409 2.37 -10.73 -15.25
CA ALA A 409 3.66 -10.28 -14.74
C ALA A 409 4.79 -10.51 -15.78
N PRO A 410 5.62 -9.50 -16.11
CA PRO A 410 6.74 -9.67 -17.02
C PRO A 410 7.81 -10.57 -16.37
N GLY A 411 7.83 -11.85 -16.77
CA GLY A 411 8.82 -12.84 -16.31
C GLY A 411 8.26 -14.22 -15.90
N GLY A 412 6.93 -14.41 -15.87
CA GLY A 412 6.31 -15.71 -15.58
C GLY A 412 5.96 -16.48 -16.85
N SER A 413 6.47 -17.71 -16.99
CA SER A 413 5.99 -18.66 -18.02
C SER A 413 4.49 -18.91 -17.84
N ALA A 414 3.68 -18.41 -18.76
CA ALA A 414 2.23 -18.63 -18.75
C ALA A 414 1.92 -20.12 -18.97
N SER A 415 1.49 -20.83 -17.93
CA SER A 415 0.81 -22.11 -18.05
C SER A 415 -0.70 -21.87 -18.16
N SER A 416 -1.18 -21.56 -19.36
CA SER A 416 -2.61 -21.55 -19.66
C SER A 416 -3.10 -23.00 -19.84
N SER A 417 -3.89 -23.50 -18.90
CA SER A 417 -4.70 -24.70 -19.09
C SER A 417 -5.95 -24.34 -19.88
N SER A 418 -5.94 -24.60 -21.19
CA SER A 418 -7.15 -24.72 -22.00
C SER A 418 -7.23 -26.13 -22.57
N SER A 419 -8.19 -26.88 -22.04
CA SER A 419 -8.66 -28.15 -22.56
C SER A 419 -9.41 -27.95 -23.88
N GLU A 420 -8.97 -28.59 -24.96
CA GLU A 420 -9.86 -29.01 -26.04
C GLU A 420 -9.30 -30.21 -26.83
N ASP A 421 -10.25 -30.94 -27.37
CA ASP A 421 -10.26 -32.35 -27.78
C ASP A 421 -9.34 -32.75 -28.93
N GLY A 422 -8.99 -34.05 -28.95
CA GLY A 422 -8.10 -34.66 -29.93
C GLY A 422 -8.75 -34.95 -31.28
N SER A 423 -7.98 -34.73 -32.36
CA SER A 423 -8.14 -35.45 -33.62
C SER A 423 -6.82 -35.50 -34.41
N SER A 424 -6.54 -36.71 -34.92
CA SER A 424 -5.31 -37.25 -35.52
C SER A 424 -4.77 -36.60 -36.81
N GLY A 425 -3.44 -36.55 -36.95
CA GLY A 425 -2.73 -36.30 -38.22
C GLY A 425 -1.20 -36.51 -38.09
N LYS A 426 -0.57 -37.16 -39.08
CA LYS A 426 0.74 -37.85 -39.01
C LYS A 426 2.01 -36.98 -39.20
N SER A 427 3.05 -37.39 -38.46
CA SER A 427 4.50 -37.46 -38.74
C SER A 427 5.30 -36.24 -39.25
N GLY A 428 6.26 -35.81 -38.42
CA GLY A 428 7.52 -35.19 -38.83
C GLY A 428 8.55 -35.35 -37.70
N ASN A 429 9.64 -36.08 -37.96
CA ASN A 429 10.74 -36.28 -37.02
C ASN A 429 11.41 -34.94 -36.66
N GLY A 430 11.40 -34.57 -35.39
CA GLY A 430 12.19 -33.47 -34.83
C GLY A 430 12.47 -33.74 -33.34
N LEU A 431 13.73 -34.01 -33.01
CA LEU A 431 14.21 -34.19 -31.64
C LEU A 431 14.09 -32.86 -30.85
N SER A 432 13.76 -32.94 -29.56
CA SER A 432 13.36 -31.77 -28.75
C SER A 432 14.53 -30.80 -28.43
N PRO A 433 14.24 -29.51 -28.16
CA PRO A 433 15.25 -28.45 -27.96
C PRO A 433 16.09 -28.56 -26.68
N ALA A 434 15.84 -29.55 -25.81
CA ALA A 434 16.53 -29.66 -24.51
C ALA A 434 17.97 -30.21 -24.61
N VAL A 435 18.36 -30.79 -25.76
CA VAL A 435 19.68 -31.45 -25.91
C VAL A 435 20.72 -30.55 -26.62
N ASN A 436 20.32 -29.45 -27.26
CA ASN A 436 21.26 -28.55 -27.95
C ASN A 436 21.93 -27.51 -27.02
N GLY A 437 21.37 -27.22 -25.84
CA GLY A 437 21.95 -26.27 -24.88
C GLY A 437 23.21 -26.78 -24.17
N VAL A 438 23.32 -28.08 -23.95
CA VAL A 438 24.42 -28.69 -23.18
C VAL A 438 25.67 -28.90 -24.05
N ILE A 439 25.47 -29.22 -25.34
CA ILE A 439 26.58 -29.42 -26.29
C ILE A 439 27.21 -28.08 -26.69
N GLY A 440 26.42 -27.00 -26.80
CA GLY A 440 26.93 -25.65 -27.08
C GLY A 440 27.80 -25.08 -25.95
N ALA A 441 27.42 -25.30 -24.69
CA ALA A 441 28.16 -24.81 -23.53
C ALA A 441 29.50 -25.54 -23.31
N MET A 442 29.54 -26.85 -23.58
CA MET A 442 30.78 -27.65 -23.45
C MET A 442 31.82 -27.31 -24.54
N VAL A 443 31.38 -27.04 -25.77
CA VAL A 443 32.27 -26.68 -26.88
C VAL A 443 32.85 -25.28 -26.70
N THR A 444 32.07 -24.33 -26.19
CA THR A 444 32.57 -22.97 -25.90
C THR A 444 33.57 -22.96 -24.74
N LEU A 445 33.34 -23.75 -23.68
CA LEU A 445 34.29 -23.91 -22.57
C LEU A 445 35.61 -24.55 -23.03
N ALA A 446 35.55 -25.55 -23.93
CA ALA A 446 36.75 -26.18 -24.49
C ALA A 446 37.56 -25.22 -25.40
N VAL A 447 36.89 -24.36 -26.17
CA VAL A 447 37.55 -23.36 -27.02
C VAL A 447 38.20 -22.27 -26.18
N ILE A 448 37.53 -21.79 -25.12
CA ILE A 448 38.07 -20.77 -24.21
C ILE A 448 39.28 -21.31 -23.44
N LEU A 449 39.18 -22.49 -22.85
CA LEU A 449 40.30 -23.13 -22.16
C LEU A 449 41.45 -23.47 -23.10
N GLY A 450 41.15 -23.83 -24.35
CA GLY A 450 42.15 -24.03 -25.41
C GLY A 450 42.89 -22.74 -25.79
N LEU A 451 42.19 -21.61 -25.86
CA LEU A 451 42.76 -20.28 -26.13
C LEU A 451 43.61 -19.79 -24.96
N GLU A 452 43.17 -19.98 -23.72
CA GLU A 452 43.92 -19.63 -22.52
C GLU A 452 45.21 -20.46 -22.40
N ALA A 453 45.14 -21.76 -22.68
CA ALA A 453 46.31 -22.64 -22.70
C ALA A 453 47.32 -22.24 -23.80
N LEU A 454 46.85 -21.80 -24.97
CA LEU A 454 47.69 -21.34 -26.08
C LEU A 454 48.36 -19.99 -25.76
N ILE A 455 47.66 -19.08 -25.08
CA ILE A 455 48.21 -17.81 -24.58
C ILE A 455 49.27 -18.05 -23.51
N LEU A 456 49.05 -18.99 -22.58
CA LEU A 456 50.04 -19.35 -21.56
C LEU A 456 51.28 -20.01 -22.16
N ALA A 457 51.11 -20.84 -23.20
CA ALA A 457 52.22 -21.49 -23.90
C ALA A 457 53.06 -20.53 -24.77
N LEU A 458 52.42 -19.60 -25.50
CA LEU A 458 53.11 -18.61 -26.34
C LEU A 458 53.68 -17.43 -25.53
N GLY A 459 53.07 -17.10 -24.39
CA GLY A 459 53.51 -16.04 -23.48
C GLY A 459 54.62 -16.44 -22.50
N GLY A 460 55.02 -17.72 -22.45
CA GLY A 460 56.08 -18.21 -21.57
C GLY A 460 55.75 -18.19 -20.07
N LEU A 461 54.46 -18.10 -19.70
CA LEU A 461 54.02 -17.93 -18.32
C LEU A 461 53.66 -19.28 -17.70
N ARG A 462 54.28 -19.61 -16.55
CA ARG A 462 53.96 -20.80 -15.74
C ARG A 462 53.09 -20.43 -14.56
N VAL A 463 52.01 -21.19 -14.34
CA VAL A 463 51.17 -21.07 -13.15
C VAL A 463 51.91 -21.63 -11.94
N VAL A 464 52.09 -20.81 -10.90
CA VAL A 464 52.79 -21.20 -9.65
C VAL A 464 51.85 -21.01 -8.46
N SER A 465 51.83 -21.99 -7.55
CA SER A 465 50.97 -21.96 -6.36
C SER A 465 51.48 -20.95 -5.32
N LYS A 466 50.54 -20.18 -4.73
CA LYS A 466 50.78 -19.18 -3.67
C LYS A 466 51.58 -19.72 -2.48
N LYS A 467 51.57 -21.04 -2.22
CA LYS A 467 52.33 -21.66 -1.12
C LYS A 467 53.86 -21.66 -1.35
N ARG A 468 54.36 -21.46 -2.58
CA ARG A 468 55.82 -21.38 -2.86
C ARG A 468 56.41 -19.97 -2.78
N LEU A 469 55.60 -18.92 -2.85
CA LEU A 469 56.08 -17.53 -2.74
C LEU A 469 56.23 -17.06 -1.28
N ALA A 470 55.48 -17.66 -0.35
CA ALA A 470 55.52 -17.30 1.07
C ALA A 470 56.69 -17.93 1.87
N CYS A 471 57.47 -18.86 1.27
CA CYS A 471 58.56 -19.57 1.96
C CYS A 471 59.97 -19.04 1.60
N GLY A 472 60.07 -17.93 0.84
CA GLY A 472 61.34 -17.38 0.37
C GLY A 472 61.91 -16.20 1.17
N ALA A 473 61.20 -15.70 2.19
CA ALA A 473 61.59 -14.50 2.94
C ALA A 473 61.81 -14.82 4.44
N ALA A 474 62.74 -15.73 4.72
CA ALA A 474 63.28 -15.91 6.06
C ALA A 474 64.77 -16.30 5.94
N GLY A 475 65.62 -15.28 5.81
CA GLY A 475 67.07 -15.46 5.82
C GLY A 475 67.83 -14.19 5.47
N VAL A 476 68.55 -13.68 6.48
CA VAL A 476 69.60 -12.63 6.48
C VAL A 476 69.15 -11.28 7.04
N GLY A 477 69.74 -10.96 8.21
CA GLY A 477 69.42 -9.81 9.04
C GLY A 477 70.30 -8.58 8.86
N SER A 478 69.92 -7.57 9.65
CA SER A 478 70.63 -6.37 10.11
C SER A 478 71.19 -5.40 9.05
N ASN A 479 70.51 -4.25 8.91
CA ASN A 479 71.12 -2.93 9.11
C ASN A 479 70.02 -1.90 9.43
N GLU A 480 69.97 -1.50 10.70
CA GLU A 480 69.26 -0.31 11.19
C GLU A 480 69.88 0.97 10.61
N ALA A 481 69.07 2.04 10.58
CA ALA A 481 69.34 3.40 10.13
C ALA A 481 69.02 3.72 8.65
N ASN A 482 67.73 3.72 8.28
CA ASN A 482 67.18 4.72 7.32
C ASN A 482 65.64 4.77 7.16
N ALA A 483 64.83 4.35 8.14
CA ALA A 483 63.37 4.28 7.99
C ALA A 483 62.55 5.27 8.85
N ASP A 484 63.20 6.15 9.63
CA ASP A 484 62.52 7.18 10.44
C ASP A 484 62.39 8.54 9.76
N LYS A 485 62.84 8.66 8.50
CA LYS A 485 62.86 9.93 7.75
C LYS A 485 61.75 10.07 6.71
N MET A 486 61.05 8.99 6.33
CA MET A 486 60.02 9.04 5.27
C MET A 486 58.58 9.04 5.81
N SER A 487 58.38 8.75 7.10
CA SER A 487 57.07 8.87 7.78
C SER A 487 56.81 10.31 8.25
N ARG A 488 57.86 11.06 8.61
CA ARG A 488 57.74 12.46 9.05
C ARG A 488 57.65 13.49 7.91
N ASP A 489 57.99 13.10 6.68
CA ASP A 489 57.86 13.98 5.50
C ASP A 489 56.46 13.90 4.83
N PHE A 490 55.62 12.90 5.17
CA PHE A 490 54.28 12.78 4.58
C PHE A 490 53.20 13.51 5.38
N ASP A 491 53.30 13.47 6.72
CA ASP A 491 52.42 14.24 7.62
C ASP A 491 52.65 15.76 7.52
N ASP A 492 53.85 16.18 7.11
CA ASP A 492 54.25 17.59 6.96
C ASP A 492 53.88 18.19 5.57
N ILE A 493 53.47 17.34 4.62
CA ILE A 493 52.97 17.72 3.28
C ILE A 493 51.43 17.79 3.26
N TRP A 494 50.74 16.96 4.04
CA TRP A 494 49.27 17.00 4.15
C TRP A 494 48.77 18.15 5.02
N ALA A 495 49.53 18.55 6.05
CA ALA A 495 49.26 19.75 6.84
C ALA A 495 49.48 21.06 6.05
N ARG A 496 50.32 21.04 5.01
CA ARG A 496 50.61 22.21 4.15
C ARG A 496 49.59 22.44 3.03
N TYR A 497 48.74 21.46 2.70
CA TYR A 497 47.71 21.62 1.66
C TYR A 497 46.37 22.16 2.19
N VAL A 498 46.16 22.13 3.52
CA VAL A 498 44.94 22.61 4.19
C VAL A 498 45.08 24.04 4.71
N GLU A 499 46.30 24.59 4.76
CA GLU A 499 46.60 25.93 5.27
C GLU A 499 46.71 27.03 4.17
N GLU A 500 46.55 26.70 2.88
CA GLU A 500 46.87 27.62 1.76
C GLU A 500 45.68 28.03 0.86
N SER A 501 44.43 27.93 1.35
CA SER A 501 43.27 28.49 0.62
C SER A 501 42.33 29.37 1.45
N VAL A 502 42.76 29.81 2.63
CA VAL A 502 42.03 30.80 3.45
C VAL A 502 43.00 31.85 4.01
N ASN A 503 43.34 32.86 3.20
CA ASN A 503 43.43 34.29 3.59
C ASN A 503 44.17 35.11 2.54
N ASP A 504 43.45 36.04 1.93
CA ASP A 504 43.80 37.46 1.64
C ASP A 504 42.80 37.95 0.58
N GLU A 505 42.08 39.06 0.68
CA GLU A 505 42.13 40.20 1.58
C GLU A 505 40.85 41.04 1.29
N TYR A 506 40.10 41.50 2.30
CA TYR A 506 39.69 42.91 2.46
C TYR A 506 38.85 43.11 3.72
N ARG A 507 39.46 43.81 4.70
CA ARG A 507 38.79 44.45 5.85
C ARG A 507 38.03 45.67 5.35
N ILE A 508 36.72 45.78 5.62
CA ILE A 508 36.03 47.06 5.77
C ILE A 508 35.06 46.99 6.97
N ASP A 509 35.02 48.12 7.68
CA ASP A 509 34.48 48.45 8.99
C ASP A 509 33.08 47.95 9.37
N VAL A 510 32.97 47.59 10.65
CA VAL A 510 31.71 47.54 11.41
C VAL A 510 31.28 48.98 11.73
N LYS A 511 30.43 49.57 10.88
CA LYS A 511 29.40 50.54 11.28
C LYS A 511 28.47 50.92 10.12
N MET A 512 27.17 50.76 10.38
CA MET A 512 26.03 51.12 9.54
C MET A 512 25.83 50.27 8.29
N LEU A 513 24.83 49.38 8.34
CA LEU A 513 23.67 49.43 7.46
C LEU A 513 22.55 48.60 8.12
N SER A 514 21.56 49.30 8.67
CA SER A 514 20.23 48.74 8.83
C SER A 514 19.66 48.53 7.42
N GLY A 515 19.13 47.36 7.12
CA GLY A 515 18.58 47.09 5.79
C GLY A 515 18.24 45.63 5.58
N ASP A 516 17.05 45.29 6.05
CA ASP A 516 16.06 44.34 5.53
C ASP A 516 16.48 43.26 4.50
N GLY A 517 15.95 42.04 4.69
CA GLY A 517 16.04 40.96 3.70
C GLY A 517 16.37 39.56 4.24
N GLY A 518 15.99 39.24 5.49
CA GLY A 518 16.06 37.87 5.99
C GLY A 518 14.98 37.00 5.34
N ARG A 519 15.37 36.09 4.43
CA ARG A 519 14.55 34.90 4.15
C ARG A 519 14.49 34.06 5.41
N ASN A 520 13.47 34.28 6.23
CA ASN A 520 13.12 33.40 7.33
C ASN A 520 12.72 32.05 6.73
N VAL A 521 13.64 31.08 6.74
CA VAL A 521 13.26 29.66 6.73
C VAL A 521 12.44 29.49 8.01
N LYS A 522 11.11 29.45 7.88
CA LYS A 522 10.20 29.27 9.00
C LYS A 522 10.35 27.83 9.46
N VAL A 523 11.17 27.62 10.49
CA VAL A 523 11.32 26.32 11.16
C VAL A 523 9.92 25.88 11.60
N VAL A 524 9.47 24.72 11.14
CA VAL A 524 8.24 24.12 11.64
C VAL A 524 8.58 23.58 13.04
N PRO A 525 7.83 23.95 14.09
CA PRO A 525 8.18 23.48 15.43
C PRO A 525 7.95 21.97 15.55
N MET A 526 8.88 21.29 16.23
CA MET A 526 8.81 19.87 16.55
C MET A 526 7.53 19.58 17.35
N ARG A 527 6.84 18.49 17.01
CA ARG A 527 5.63 18.06 17.74
C ARG A 527 5.94 16.83 18.57
N GLN A 528 5.81 16.98 19.89
CA GLN A 528 6.02 15.92 20.85
C GLN A 528 4.70 15.56 21.52
N ARG A 529 4.41 14.26 21.61
CA ARG A 529 3.28 13.71 22.36
C ARG A 529 3.79 12.67 23.35
N VAL A 530 3.41 12.80 24.62
CA VAL A 530 3.70 11.82 25.67
C VAL A 530 2.39 11.33 26.25
N THR A 531 2.13 10.03 26.18
CA THR A 531 0.89 9.42 26.69
C THR A 531 1.24 8.43 27.79
N TYR A 532 0.82 8.75 29.01
CA TYR A 532 0.83 7.82 30.15
C TYR A 532 -0.43 6.95 30.08
N LEU A 533 -0.24 5.67 29.77
CA LEU A 533 -1.30 4.66 29.67
C LEU A 533 -1.38 3.88 30.98
N LEU A 534 -2.47 4.08 31.71
CA LEU A 534 -2.69 3.48 33.01
C LEU A 534 -3.44 2.14 32.90
N PRO A 535 -3.33 1.24 33.88
CA PRO A 535 -4.05 -0.04 33.89
C PRO A 535 -5.58 0.13 33.90
N SER A 536 -6.32 -0.82 33.36
CA SER A 536 -7.79 -0.81 33.40
C SER A 536 -8.32 -0.70 34.83
N GLY A 537 -9.31 0.17 35.05
CA GLY A 537 -9.92 0.40 36.37
C GLY A 537 -9.09 1.29 37.31
N SER A 538 -7.93 1.79 36.87
CA SER A 538 -7.22 2.85 37.60
C SER A 538 -7.84 4.20 37.23
N GLY A 539 -8.49 4.84 38.19
CA GLY A 539 -9.04 6.19 38.00
C GLY A 539 -7.90 7.22 37.90
N VAL A 540 -8.07 8.24 37.07
CA VAL A 540 -7.10 9.35 37.00
C VAL A 540 -7.48 10.44 38.00
N ASN A 541 -6.66 10.64 39.03
CA ASN A 541 -6.86 11.71 40.01
C ASN A 541 -6.20 13.00 39.51
N PRO A 542 -6.97 14.06 39.22
CA PRO A 542 -6.42 15.32 38.69
C PRO A 542 -5.47 16.04 39.65
N ASN A 543 -5.52 15.77 40.97
CA ASN A 543 -4.59 16.37 41.93
C ASN A 543 -3.14 15.88 41.77
N ASP A 544 -2.96 14.75 41.08
CA ASP A 544 -1.65 14.15 40.84
C ASP A 544 -0.97 14.74 39.60
N ILE A 545 -1.66 15.63 38.86
CA ILE A 545 -1.19 16.29 37.65
C ILE A 545 -0.87 17.76 37.95
N LYS A 546 0.37 18.18 37.70
CA LYS A 546 0.77 19.59 37.80
C LYS A 546 1.33 20.06 36.46
N VAL A 547 0.67 21.06 35.88
CA VAL A 547 1.05 21.67 34.61
C VAL A 547 1.86 22.94 34.88
N GLY A 548 3.09 22.98 34.38
CA GLY A 548 3.96 24.14 34.35
C GLY A 548 4.02 24.77 32.96
N LYS A 549 4.85 25.81 32.79
CA LYS A 549 4.99 26.52 31.51
C LYS A 549 5.71 25.72 30.42
N ASP A 550 6.66 24.89 30.82
CA ASP A 550 7.55 24.11 29.96
C ASP A 550 7.60 22.63 30.35
N HIS A 551 6.84 22.23 31.38
CA HIS A 551 6.85 20.87 31.88
C HIS A 551 5.51 20.45 32.50
N LEU A 552 5.31 19.14 32.61
CA LEU A 552 4.23 18.52 33.35
C LEU A 552 4.80 17.48 34.31
N SER A 553 4.32 17.48 35.56
CA SER A 553 4.63 16.41 36.52
C SER A 553 3.39 15.56 36.83
N PHE A 554 3.55 14.24 36.85
CA PHE A 554 2.50 13.29 37.19
C PHE A 554 2.96 12.32 38.29
N ALA A 555 2.25 12.30 39.42
CA ALA A 555 2.61 11.51 40.62
C ALA A 555 2.09 10.06 40.63
N GLY A 556 1.43 9.60 39.55
CA GLY A 556 0.97 8.22 39.37
C GLY A 556 1.71 7.45 38.28
N ALA A 557 2.87 7.94 37.83
CA ALA A 557 3.55 7.42 36.65
C ALA A 557 4.17 6.03 36.87
N GLY A 558 4.40 5.63 38.12
CA GLY A 558 5.00 4.33 38.48
C GLY A 558 4.23 3.11 37.97
N GLN A 559 2.95 3.27 37.60
CA GLN A 559 2.05 2.21 37.13
C GLN A 559 1.67 2.34 35.65
N ALA A 560 2.16 3.38 34.96
CA ALA A 560 1.81 3.65 33.57
C ALA A 560 2.86 3.07 32.61
N ALA A 561 2.42 2.53 31.47
CA ALA A 561 3.27 2.48 30.29
C ALA A 561 3.33 3.88 29.66
N VAL A 562 4.46 4.26 29.07
CA VAL A 562 4.61 5.59 28.47
C VAL A 562 4.90 5.44 26.98
N GLU A 563 3.91 5.84 26.18
CA GLU A 563 4.09 6.03 24.74
C GLU A 563 4.64 7.45 24.50
N THR A 564 5.77 7.54 23.81
CA THR A 564 6.30 8.84 23.36
C THR A 564 6.33 8.87 21.84
N ARG A 565 5.74 9.90 21.26
CA ARG A 565 5.72 10.14 19.81
C ARG A 565 6.36 11.49 19.50
N ILE A 566 7.35 11.49 18.62
CA ILE A 566 8.02 12.69 18.12
C ILE A 566 7.82 12.76 16.61
N THR A 567 7.39 13.91 16.10
CA THR A 567 7.30 14.17 14.67
C THR A 567 8.31 15.25 14.29
N VAL A 568 9.22 14.91 13.39
CA VAL A 568 10.31 15.77 12.91
C VAL A 568 10.12 16.01 11.41
N GLY A 569 10.16 17.27 10.96
CA GLY A 569 10.04 17.58 9.54
C GLY A 569 11.24 17.06 8.75
N LEU A 570 11.05 16.63 7.50
CA LEU A 570 12.14 16.13 6.66
C LEU A 570 13.31 17.14 6.56
N SER A 571 13.01 18.43 6.47
CA SER A 571 14.01 19.51 6.41
C SER A 571 14.85 19.68 7.68
N GLU A 572 14.37 19.18 8.83
CA GLU A 572 15.05 19.27 10.12
C GLU A 572 16.03 18.10 10.35
N LEU A 573 15.93 17.05 9.54
CA LEU A 573 16.81 15.89 9.64
C LEU A 573 18.20 16.20 9.03
N PRO A 574 19.27 15.53 9.49
CA PRO A 574 20.57 15.54 8.81
C PRO A 574 20.44 15.25 7.30
N LYS A 575 21.19 15.97 6.46
CA LYS A 575 21.15 15.81 4.99
C LYS A 575 21.35 14.38 4.51
N GLU A 576 22.13 13.59 5.24
CA GLU A 576 22.34 12.18 4.97
C GLU A 576 21.04 11.37 5.10
N LEU A 577 20.28 11.57 6.20
CA LEU A 577 18.98 10.94 6.39
C LEU A 577 17.96 11.42 5.37
N GLN A 578 17.95 12.72 5.03
CA GLN A 578 17.10 13.25 3.95
C GLN A 578 17.34 12.49 2.64
N SER A 579 18.62 12.32 2.26
CA SER A 579 18.99 11.63 1.03
C SER A 579 18.65 10.14 1.02
N ILE A 580 18.56 9.49 2.18
CA ILE A 580 18.10 8.09 2.28
C ILE A 580 16.59 8.04 2.14
N LEU A 581 15.86 8.92 2.84
CA LEU A 581 14.39 8.97 2.81
C LEU A 581 13.82 9.35 1.44
N GLU A 582 14.57 10.11 0.61
CA GLU A 582 14.22 10.42 -0.78
C GLU A 582 14.03 9.18 -1.68
N ASP A 583 14.66 8.05 -1.33
CA ASP A 583 14.56 6.80 -2.10
C ASP A 583 13.20 6.09 -1.90
N PHE A 584 12.40 6.48 -0.90
CA PHE A 584 11.18 5.78 -0.48
C PHE A 584 9.92 6.63 -0.70
N HIS A 585 8.84 5.98 -1.13
CA HIS A 585 7.48 6.53 -1.04
C HIS A 585 6.97 6.45 0.40
N GLU A 586 7.17 5.28 1.01
CA GLU A 586 6.92 5.01 2.41
C GLU A 586 8.03 4.09 2.96
N LEU A 587 8.39 4.29 4.23
CA LEU A 587 9.35 3.48 4.97
C LEU A 587 8.86 3.34 6.42
N HIS A 588 8.67 2.10 6.84
CA HIS A 588 8.20 1.71 8.15
C HIS A 588 9.22 0.76 8.78
N ILE A 589 9.87 1.20 9.85
CA ILE A 589 10.79 0.38 10.64
C ILE A 589 10.09 0.04 11.95
N ARG A 590 10.08 -1.24 12.32
CA ARG A 590 9.56 -1.76 13.58
C ARG A 590 10.70 -2.48 14.30
N LEU A 591 11.15 -1.93 15.40
CA LEU A 591 12.13 -2.56 16.28
C LEU A 591 11.41 -3.08 17.52
N ALA A 592 11.41 -4.40 17.72
CA ALA A 592 10.76 -5.02 18.87
C ALA A 592 11.78 -5.73 19.77
N SER A 593 11.71 -5.47 21.07
CA SER A 593 12.57 -6.09 22.07
C SER A 593 12.36 -7.60 22.16
N ASP A 594 13.41 -8.32 22.55
CA ASP A 594 13.32 -9.74 22.92
C ASP A 594 12.69 -9.96 24.29
N ARG A 595 12.48 -8.89 25.07
CA ARG A 595 11.86 -8.98 26.39
C ARG A 595 10.35 -8.97 26.30
N SER A 596 9.73 -9.85 27.07
CA SER A 596 8.29 -9.86 27.24
C SER A 596 7.83 -8.64 28.02
N TYR A 597 6.67 -8.11 27.62
CA TYR A 597 6.08 -6.93 28.23
C TYR A 597 4.55 -7.05 28.25
N ILE A 598 3.93 -6.39 29.23
CA ILE A 598 2.47 -6.37 29.40
C ILE A 598 1.89 -5.38 28.40
N PRO A 599 0.93 -5.78 27.53
CA PRO A 599 0.30 -4.84 26.61
C PRO A 599 -0.64 -3.91 27.37
N PHE A 600 -0.57 -2.61 27.09
CA PHE A 600 -1.53 -1.62 27.58
C PHE A 600 -2.45 -1.21 26.43
N LEU A 601 -3.72 -0.97 26.74
CA LEU A 601 -4.66 -0.39 25.80
C LEU A 601 -4.26 1.08 25.54
N PRO A 602 -4.22 1.56 24.29
CA PRO A 602 -4.58 0.87 23.03
C PRO A 602 -3.43 0.14 22.32
N THR A 603 -2.21 0.20 22.84
CA THR A 603 -0.98 -0.39 22.27
C THR A 603 -0.87 -1.92 22.40
N ILE A 604 -1.75 -2.66 21.72
CA ILE A 604 -1.84 -4.13 21.85
C ILE A 604 -1.10 -4.88 20.74
N SER A 605 -1.00 -4.28 19.56
CA SER A 605 -0.34 -4.85 18.39
C SER A 605 1.13 -5.20 18.62
N ARG A 606 1.55 -6.38 18.13
CA ARG A 606 2.89 -6.95 18.32
C ARG A 606 3.49 -7.40 16.99
N VAL A 607 4.80 -7.42 16.91
CA VAL A 607 5.58 -8.12 15.88
C VAL A 607 6.54 -9.09 16.59
N PRO A 608 7.04 -10.15 15.91
CA PRO A 608 8.11 -10.96 16.47
C PRO A 608 9.31 -10.09 16.87
N SER A 609 10.10 -10.49 17.86
CA SER A 609 11.28 -9.71 18.27
C SER A 609 12.31 -9.58 17.14
N GLY A 610 12.98 -8.43 17.05
CA GLY A 610 13.96 -8.11 16.01
C GLY A 610 13.67 -6.82 15.25
N LEU A 611 14.40 -6.63 14.15
CA LEU A 611 14.29 -5.49 13.24
C LEU A 611 13.45 -5.87 12.02
N HIS A 612 12.28 -5.25 11.87
CA HIS A 612 11.42 -5.39 10.70
C HIS A 612 11.39 -4.08 9.92
N ILE A 613 11.48 -4.16 8.60
CA ILE A 613 11.41 -3.00 7.71
C ILE A 613 10.43 -3.30 6.60
N PHE A 614 9.47 -2.42 6.41
CA PHE A 614 8.46 -2.46 5.35
C PHE A 614 8.58 -1.17 4.55
N PHE A 615 8.70 -1.26 3.22
CA PHE A 615 8.86 -0.06 2.41
C PHE A 615 8.36 -0.23 0.97
N THR A 616 8.03 0.91 0.37
CA THR A 616 7.74 1.02 -1.06
C THR A 616 8.74 2.01 -1.67
N PRO A 617 9.63 1.59 -2.59
CA PRO A 617 10.62 2.48 -3.18
C PRO A 617 9.96 3.49 -4.11
N ARG A 618 10.47 4.72 -4.13
CA ARG A 618 9.97 5.79 -5.00
C ARG A 618 10.27 5.52 -6.48
N ASN A 619 11.42 4.92 -6.76
CA ASN A 619 11.87 4.57 -8.11
C ASN A 619 12.09 3.05 -8.20
N PRO A 620 11.10 2.26 -8.64
CA PRO A 620 11.22 0.82 -8.75
C PRO A 620 12.42 0.43 -9.63
N GLY A 621 13.28 -0.48 -9.14
CA GLY A 621 14.45 -0.97 -9.87
C GLY A 621 15.74 -0.15 -9.66
N ARG A 622 15.68 0.99 -8.95
CA ARG A 622 16.87 1.68 -8.46
C ARG A 622 17.28 1.12 -7.10
N GLU A 623 18.57 0.87 -6.94
CA GLU A 623 19.15 0.47 -5.65
C GLU A 623 18.93 1.57 -4.59
N THR A 624 18.47 1.16 -3.41
CA THR A 624 18.25 2.06 -2.27
C THR A 624 19.48 2.06 -1.37
N LYS A 625 19.71 3.17 -0.65
CA LYS A 625 20.80 3.26 0.34
C LYS A 625 20.53 2.50 1.65
N LEU A 626 19.47 1.69 1.70
CA LEU A 626 19.02 1.01 2.91
C LEU A 626 20.05 0.00 3.42
N CYS A 627 20.52 -0.90 2.55
CA CYS A 627 21.44 -1.95 2.99
C CYS A 627 22.79 -1.41 3.42
N SER A 628 23.31 -0.38 2.75
CA SER A 628 24.53 0.30 3.20
C SER A 628 24.37 0.92 4.60
N LEU A 629 23.20 1.49 4.87
CA LEU A 629 22.91 2.03 6.21
C LEU A 629 22.80 0.90 7.24
N LEU A 630 22.11 -0.18 6.92
CA LEU A 630 21.92 -1.32 7.82
C LEU A 630 23.24 -2.01 8.16
N GLN A 631 24.16 -2.14 7.21
CA GLN A 631 25.49 -2.68 7.46
C GLN A 631 26.30 -1.83 8.46
N GLU A 632 26.08 -0.51 8.49
CA GLU A 632 26.73 0.38 9.45
C GLU A 632 26.08 0.34 10.85
N ILE A 633 24.74 0.31 10.93
CA ILE A 633 24.02 0.45 12.22
C ILE A 633 23.71 -0.87 12.91
N VAL A 634 23.62 -1.97 12.16
CA VAL A 634 23.33 -3.32 12.67
C VAL A 634 24.63 -4.11 12.79
N SER A 635 25.16 -4.60 11.66
CA SER A 635 26.42 -5.31 11.58
C SER A 635 26.93 -5.40 10.14
N GLU A 636 28.25 -5.46 9.92
CA GLU A 636 28.83 -5.64 8.57
C GLU A 636 28.44 -6.99 7.92
N ASP A 637 28.10 -8.00 8.74
CA ASP A 637 27.73 -9.35 8.29
C ASP A 637 26.21 -9.54 8.09
N ILE A 638 25.40 -8.47 8.16
CA ILE A 638 23.97 -8.54 7.87
C ILE A 638 23.73 -9.02 6.44
N GLN A 639 22.77 -9.94 6.26
CA GLN A 639 22.30 -10.41 4.95
C GLN A 639 21.47 -9.33 4.23
N CYS A 640 22.08 -8.18 3.96
CA CYS A 640 21.50 -7.07 3.22
C CYS A 640 22.43 -6.68 2.08
N GLY A 641 22.05 -7.01 0.85
CA GLY A 641 22.84 -6.71 -0.35
C GLY A 641 22.37 -5.45 -1.09
N PRO A 642 23.21 -4.89 -1.97
CA PRO A 642 22.87 -3.73 -2.80
C PRO A 642 21.69 -3.99 -3.76
N ASN A 643 21.44 -5.26 -4.11
CA ASN A 643 20.40 -5.62 -5.07
C ASN A 643 19.04 -5.79 -4.40
N SER A 644 17.97 -5.45 -5.11
CA SER A 644 16.58 -5.64 -4.65
C SER A 644 16.18 -7.10 -4.38
N GLU A 645 17.03 -8.07 -4.76
CA GLU A 645 16.86 -9.50 -4.49
C GLU A 645 16.92 -9.85 -3.00
N THR A 646 17.51 -8.97 -2.17
CA THR A 646 17.58 -9.17 -0.72
C THR A 646 16.22 -9.11 -0.05
N PHE A 647 15.33 -8.26 -0.53
CA PHE A 647 14.03 -8.01 0.09
C PHE A 647 13.01 -9.05 -0.38
N SER A 648 12.06 -9.40 0.49
CA SER A 648 10.96 -10.28 0.10
C SER A 648 9.68 -9.49 -0.06
N ARG A 649 8.76 -10.02 -0.86
CA ARG A 649 7.45 -9.42 -1.11
C ARG A 649 6.40 -10.26 -0.40
N PRO A 650 5.58 -9.68 0.50
CA PRO A 650 4.48 -10.41 1.11
C PRO A 650 3.51 -10.90 0.01
N PRO A 651 2.91 -12.10 0.14
CA PRO A 651 1.94 -12.57 -0.82
C PRO A 651 0.65 -11.77 -0.68
N VAL A 652 0.05 -11.37 -1.80
CA VAL A 652 -1.26 -10.69 -1.79
C VAL A 652 -2.35 -11.75 -1.69
N LEU A 653 -2.89 -11.96 -0.48
CA LEU A 653 -3.97 -12.92 -0.23
C LEU A 653 -5.37 -12.37 -0.58
N SER A 654 -5.52 -11.05 -0.68
CA SER A 654 -6.76 -10.38 -1.07
C SER A 654 -6.47 -9.10 -1.85
N GLU A 655 -6.87 -9.06 -3.12
CA GLU A 655 -6.65 -7.94 -4.05
C GLU A 655 -7.42 -6.67 -3.71
N ARG A 656 -8.43 -6.76 -2.83
CA ARG A 656 -9.33 -5.62 -2.56
C ARG A 656 -8.81 -4.66 -1.50
N PHE A 657 -7.79 -5.02 -0.70
CA PHE A 657 -7.61 -4.39 0.61
C PHE A 657 -6.19 -4.36 1.22
N ALA A 658 -5.14 -4.73 0.49
CA ALA A 658 -3.80 -4.74 1.09
C ALA A 658 -3.21 -3.32 1.17
N SER A 659 -3.16 -2.74 2.37
CA SER A 659 -2.38 -1.54 2.69
C SER A 659 -0.91 -1.86 3.02
N SER A 660 -0.37 -2.96 2.48
CA SER A 660 0.97 -3.43 2.80
C SER A 660 2.01 -2.83 1.88
N SER A 661 3.13 -2.44 2.48
CA SER A 661 4.29 -2.02 1.70
C SER A 661 4.78 -3.12 0.75
N THR A 662 5.37 -2.68 -0.36
CA THR A 662 5.79 -3.57 -1.45
C THR A 662 6.84 -4.59 -1.04
N TYR A 663 7.76 -4.18 -0.17
CA TYR A 663 8.89 -4.99 0.28
C TYR A 663 8.92 -5.09 1.80
N GLN A 664 9.40 -6.24 2.28
CA GLN A 664 9.69 -6.51 3.68
C GLN A 664 11.14 -7.01 3.84
N PHE A 665 11.73 -6.70 4.98
CA PHE A 665 13.03 -7.15 5.46
C PHE A 665 12.93 -7.50 6.94
N PHE A 666 13.63 -8.55 7.34
CA PHE A 666 13.78 -8.92 8.74
C PHE A 666 15.23 -9.25 9.05
N HIS A 667 15.68 -8.76 10.20
CA HIS A 667 16.88 -9.25 10.86
C HIS A 667 16.51 -9.69 12.28
N GLY A 668 17.18 -10.76 12.73
CA GLY A 668 16.92 -11.40 14.03
C GLY A 668 17.09 -10.46 15.22
N SER A 669 16.88 -11.01 16.41
CA SER A 669 16.95 -10.28 17.66
C SER A 669 18.36 -9.71 17.93
N ASP A 670 18.60 -8.50 17.43
CA ASP A 670 19.62 -7.62 17.95
C ASP A 670 19.11 -6.94 19.22
N ASP A 671 20.01 -6.78 20.19
CA ASP A 671 19.73 -5.99 21.38
C ASP A 671 19.41 -4.54 20.91
N LEU A 672 18.15 -4.12 21.10
CA LEU A 672 17.66 -2.79 20.73
C LEU A 672 18.58 -1.67 21.25
N ALA A 673 19.21 -1.91 22.41
CA ALA A 673 20.19 -1.01 22.99
C ALA A 673 21.45 -0.86 22.13
N LYS A 674 21.92 -1.93 21.46
CA LYS A 674 23.06 -1.88 20.54
C LYS A 674 22.74 -1.12 19.27
N ILE A 675 21.59 -1.40 18.63
CA ILE A 675 21.16 -0.66 17.44
C ILE A 675 21.00 0.82 17.78
N SER A 676 20.32 1.13 18.89
CA SER A 676 20.12 2.51 19.35
C SER A 676 21.44 3.23 19.61
N GLU A 677 22.42 2.55 20.21
CA GLU A 677 23.77 3.10 20.43
C GLU A 677 24.56 3.28 19.13
N HIS A 678 24.44 2.38 18.15
CA HIS A 678 25.09 2.55 16.84
C HIS A 678 24.47 3.69 16.03
N VAL A 679 23.14 3.78 16.00
CA VAL A 679 22.40 4.91 15.41
C VAL A 679 22.85 6.21 16.05
N ARG A 680 22.92 6.26 17.40
CA ARG A 680 23.44 7.42 18.14
C ARG A 680 24.89 7.75 17.74
N ARG A 681 25.79 6.78 17.65
CA ARG A 681 27.19 7.04 17.25
C ARG A 681 27.31 7.58 15.83
N ARG A 682 26.51 7.04 14.90
CA ARG A 682 26.61 7.38 13.47
C ARG A 682 26.01 8.74 13.16
N PHE A 683 24.83 9.01 13.70
CA PHE A 683 24.08 10.23 13.37
C PHE A 683 24.30 11.37 14.38
N CYS A 684 24.95 11.09 15.51
CA CYS A 684 25.08 12.06 16.61
C CYS A 684 26.51 12.26 17.15
N PRO A 685 27.59 12.30 16.33
CA PRO A 685 28.93 12.50 16.87
C PRO A 685 29.15 13.96 17.31
N GLY A 686 29.48 14.15 18.60
CA GLY A 686 29.98 15.45 19.12
C GLY A 686 28.95 16.58 19.21
N LEU A 687 27.65 16.29 19.07
CA LEU A 687 26.60 17.30 19.18
C LEU A 687 26.41 17.75 20.63
N PRO A 688 26.24 19.06 20.91
CA PRO A 688 25.86 19.53 22.24
C PRO A 688 24.50 18.91 22.62
N VAL A 689 24.41 18.34 23.83
CA VAL A 689 23.17 17.71 24.37
C VAL A 689 21.99 18.70 24.37
N GLY A 690 22.25 20.01 24.38
CA GLY A 690 21.25 21.07 24.30
C GLY A 690 20.87 21.54 22.89
N SER A 691 21.36 20.89 21.83
CA SER A 691 20.90 21.14 20.45
C SER A 691 19.71 20.25 20.10
N GLU A 692 18.85 20.70 19.17
CA GLU A 692 17.67 19.95 18.69
C GLU A 692 18.02 18.53 18.24
N THR A 693 19.02 18.41 17.38
CA THR A 693 19.52 17.11 16.92
C THR A 693 20.09 16.30 18.09
N GLY A 694 20.75 16.94 19.06
CA GLY A 694 21.24 16.28 20.28
C GLY A 694 20.13 15.71 21.17
N GLN A 695 18.97 16.36 21.27
CA GLN A 695 17.82 15.88 22.03
C GLN A 695 17.09 14.74 21.31
N ILE A 696 16.91 14.81 20.00
CA ILE A 696 16.40 13.70 19.18
C ILE A 696 17.34 12.48 19.31
N CYS A 697 18.65 12.72 19.24
CA CYS A 697 19.66 11.69 19.40
C CYS A 697 19.65 11.04 20.78
N LYS A 698 19.38 11.83 21.83
CA LYS A 698 19.15 11.29 23.18
C LYS A 698 17.89 10.42 23.21
N PHE A 699 16.79 10.88 22.63
CA PHE A 699 15.55 10.12 22.56
C PHE A 699 15.74 8.77 21.84
N VAL A 700 16.42 8.77 20.69
CA VAL A 700 16.75 7.55 19.94
C VAL A 700 17.67 6.62 20.75
N ALA A 701 18.59 7.16 21.55
CA ALA A 701 19.44 6.36 22.43
C ALA A 701 18.64 5.74 23.60
N ASP A 702 17.73 6.50 24.20
CA ASP A 702 16.88 6.07 25.31
C ASP A 702 15.86 5.01 24.86
N ALA A 703 15.46 5.00 23.58
CA ALA A 703 14.63 3.97 22.97
C ALA A 703 15.24 2.55 23.04
N GLY A 704 16.56 2.44 23.29
CA GLY A 704 17.28 1.18 23.46
C GLY A 704 16.73 0.27 24.56
N SER A 705 16.06 0.85 25.57
CA SER A 705 15.46 0.11 26.69
C SER A 705 13.95 -0.11 26.57
N ASP A 706 13.33 0.36 25.49
CA ASP A 706 11.88 0.34 25.32
C ASP A 706 11.38 -1.04 24.83
N ALA A 707 10.08 -1.29 25.00
CA ALA A 707 9.44 -2.51 24.51
C ALA A 707 9.47 -2.59 22.98
N TYR A 708 9.28 -1.45 22.32
CA TYR A 708 9.50 -1.28 20.89
C TYR A 708 9.79 0.19 20.53
N ALA A 709 10.40 0.38 19.37
CA ALA A 709 10.61 1.67 18.72
C ALA A 709 10.23 1.58 17.24
N ASP A 710 9.34 2.46 16.80
CA ASP A 710 8.85 2.53 15.43
C ASP A 710 9.29 3.83 14.77
N TYR A 711 9.69 3.72 13.50
CA TYR A 711 10.06 4.87 12.67
C TYR A 711 9.21 4.82 11.41
N ASP A 712 8.43 5.86 11.18
CA ASP A 712 7.51 5.99 10.06
C ASP A 712 7.84 7.21 9.23
N TYR A 713 7.99 6.99 7.93
CA TYR A 713 8.14 8.03 6.93
C TYR A 713 7.20 7.74 5.76
N ASP A 714 6.53 8.78 5.29
CA ASP A 714 5.77 8.76 4.04
C ASP A 714 5.89 10.12 3.34
N VAL A 715 5.93 10.08 2.01
CA VAL A 715 6.11 11.25 1.14
C VAL A 715 4.97 12.27 1.29
N ILE A 716 3.75 11.85 1.62
CA ILE A 716 2.62 12.78 1.82
C ILE A 716 2.85 13.65 3.06
N SER A 717 3.35 13.03 4.14
CA SER A 717 3.60 13.70 5.42
C SER A 717 4.84 14.62 5.40
N HIS A 718 5.83 14.33 4.54
CA HIS A 718 7.15 14.99 4.53
C HIS A 718 7.79 15.09 5.94
N ALA A 719 7.51 14.12 6.80
CA ALA A 719 7.98 14.08 8.17
C ALA A 719 8.33 12.64 8.58
N VAL A 720 9.25 12.52 9.52
CA VAL A 720 9.51 11.26 10.21
C VAL A 720 8.79 11.30 11.54
N THR A 721 7.97 10.28 11.79
CA THR A 721 7.41 10.01 13.10
C THR A 721 8.23 8.93 13.77
N ILE A 722 8.67 9.18 15.00
CA ILE A 722 9.29 8.18 15.87
C ILE A 722 8.33 7.92 17.03
N THR A 723 7.94 6.67 17.24
CA THR A 723 7.05 6.25 18.33
C THR A 723 7.76 5.20 19.17
N THR A 724 7.86 5.40 20.48
CA THR A 724 8.41 4.40 21.39
C THR A 724 7.43 4.07 22.50
N LEU A 725 7.45 2.82 22.95
CA LEU A 725 6.69 2.38 24.11
C LEU A 725 7.65 1.90 25.18
N SER A 726 7.86 2.75 26.18
CA SER A 726 8.57 2.36 27.39
C SER A 726 7.63 1.57 28.31
N ASN A 727 8.14 0.48 28.89
CA ASN A 727 7.34 -0.39 29.76
C ASN A 727 8.10 -0.81 31.02
N LEU A 728 7.33 -1.20 32.03
CA LEU A 728 7.77 -1.76 33.29
C LEU A 728 8.15 -3.24 33.08
N PRO A 729 9.39 -3.67 33.37
CA PRO A 729 9.69 -5.07 33.56
C PRO A 729 8.83 -5.63 34.72
N ASN A 730 8.39 -6.88 34.61
CA ASN A 730 7.61 -7.56 35.65
C ASN A 730 8.20 -7.32 37.06
N GLY A 731 7.46 -6.61 37.92
CA GLY A 731 7.81 -6.44 39.35
C GLY A 731 8.73 -5.26 39.71
N GLN A 732 9.00 -4.30 38.81
CA GLN A 732 9.65 -3.03 39.17
C GLN A 732 8.69 -1.85 38.95
N SER A 733 8.72 -0.86 39.85
CA SER A 733 8.01 0.42 39.72
C SER A 733 8.96 1.46 39.13
N HIS A 734 8.50 2.24 38.13
CA HIS A 734 9.19 3.50 37.78
C HIS A 734 9.15 4.47 38.97
N SER A 735 9.91 5.57 38.88
CA SER A 735 9.72 6.72 39.76
C SER A 735 8.23 7.04 39.89
N GLU A 736 7.70 7.12 41.12
CA GLU A 736 6.29 7.46 41.36
C GLU A 736 5.90 8.76 40.65
N GLN A 737 6.88 9.66 40.48
CA GLN A 737 6.73 10.91 39.78
C GLN A 737 7.47 10.92 38.44
N ALA A 738 6.76 11.19 37.35
CA ALA A 738 7.36 11.46 36.03
C ALA A 738 7.29 12.95 35.69
N PHE A 739 8.25 13.39 34.87
CA PHE A 739 8.33 14.74 34.35
C PHE A 739 8.44 14.70 32.82
N SER A 740 7.48 15.32 32.14
CA SER A 740 7.52 15.56 30.71
C SER A 740 7.92 17.01 30.46
N HIS A 741 8.97 17.25 29.70
CA HIS A 741 9.51 18.59 29.43
C HIS A 741 9.46 18.89 27.94
N LYS A 742 9.17 20.16 27.61
CA LYS A 742 9.38 20.64 26.25
C LYS A 742 10.86 20.56 25.90
N THR A 743 11.13 20.08 24.69
CA THR A 743 12.47 19.99 24.11
C THR A 743 13.04 21.41 23.90
N LYS A 744 12.23 22.33 23.35
CA LYS A 744 12.45 23.78 23.30
C LYS A 744 11.22 24.57 23.77
N PRO A 745 11.38 25.82 24.24
CA PRO A 745 10.24 26.66 24.65
C PRO A 745 9.14 26.81 23.57
N GLU A 746 9.53 26.88 22.30
CA GLU A 746 8.65 27.00 21.13
C GLU A 746 8.01 25.69 20.67
N ASP A 747 8.46 24.53 21.18
CA ASP A 747 7.92 23.24 20.79
C ASP A 747 6.53 23.01 21.37
N ARG A 748 5.73 22.21 20.66
CA ARG A 748 4.41 21.79 21.13
C ARG A 748 4.54 20.43 21.82
N LEU A 749 4.24 20.39 23.12
CA LEU A 749 4.20 19.18 23.93
C LEU A 749 2.76 18.88 24.33
N GLU A 750 2.19 17.83 23.74
CA GLU A 750 0.90 17.27 24.13
C GLU A 750 1.13 16.14 25.13
N VAL A 751 0.45 16.19 26.28
CA VAL A 751 0.52 15.14 27.30
C VAL A 751 -0.86 14.56 27.54
N GLY A 752 -0.97 13.24 27.42
CA GLY A 752 -2.16 12.49 27.79
C GLY A 752 -1.90 11.59 28.99
N ILE A 753 -2.85 11.53 29.91
CA ILE A 753 -2.87 10.57 31.02
C ILE A 753 -4.21 9.85 30.91
N LEU A 754 -4.19 8.63 30.38
CA LEU A 754 -5.36 7.90 29.91
C LEU A 754 -5.45 6.54 30.57
N ALA A 755 -6.67 6.13 30.89
CA ALA A 755 -7.00 4.80 31.39
C ALA A 755 -8.09 4.18 30.50
N PRO A 756 -8.10 2.85 30.33
CA PRO A 756 -9.14 2.16 29.60
C PRO A 756 -10.51 2.27 30.26
N GLU A 757 -11.53 2.50 29.44
CA GLU A 757 -12.94 2.57 29.81
C GLU A 757 -13.72 1.47 29.09
N THR A 758 -14.91 1.15 29.59
CA THR A 758 -15.79 0.16 28.95
C THR A 758 -16.28 0.70 27.60
N PRO A 759 -15.97 0.05 26.46
CA PRO A 759 -16.43 0.50 25.16
C PRO A 759 -17.94 0.32 24.99
N ASP A 760 -18.54 1.15 24.13
CA ASP A 760 -19.98 1.08 23.84
C ASP A 760 -20.29 0.02 22.77
N GLU A 761 -19.33 -0.23 21.87
CA GLU A 761 -19.40 -1.22 20.80
C GLU A 761 -18.22 -2.22 20.88
N PRO A 762 -18.40 -3.50 20.48
CA PRO A 762 -17.34 -4.52 20.53
C PRO A 762 -16.09 -4.21 19.67
N GLU A 763 -16.28 -3.45 18.59
CA GLU A 763 -15.27 -3.05 17.61
C GLU A 763 -14.46 -1.81 18.04
N GLU A 764 -14.84 -1.17 19.16
CA GLU A 764 -14.20 0.04 19.65
C GLU A 764 -13.31 -0.20 20.88
N LEU A 765 -12.29 0.65 21.02
CA LEU A 765 -11.57 0.87 22.27
C LEU A 765 -11.96 2.23 22.82
N LYS A 766 -12.15 2.32 24.14
CA LYS A 766 -12.55 3.55 24.81
C LYS A 766 -11.52 3.92 25.88
N LEU A 767 -11.12 5.19 25.88
CA LEU A 767 -10.15 5.75 26.82
C LEU A 767 -10.77 6.95 27.53
N GLY A 768 -10.55 7.02 28.84
CA GLY A 768 -10.92 8.15 29.70
C GLY A 768 -9.69 8.69 30.42
N GLY A 769 -9.67 9.99 30.71
CA GLY A 769 -8.56 10.59 31.45
C GLY A 769 -8.43 12.07 31.20
N TYR A 770 -7.19 12.55 31.06
CA TYR A 770 -6.86 13.96 30.91
C TYR A 770 -5.87 14.20 29.79
N LEU A 771 -6.11 15.25 29.00
CA LEU A 771 -5.20 15.74 27.96
C LEU A 771 -4.82 17.19 28.25
N THR A 772 -3.60 17.58 27.90
CA THR A 772 -3.15 18.96 28.02
C THR A 772 -2.02 19.27 27.04
N VAL A 773 -1.98 20.51 26.57
CA VAL A 773 -0.86 21.06 25.82
C VAL A 773 -0.04 21.93 26.76
N VAL A 774 1.16 21.46 27.10
CA VAL A 774 2.02 22.12 28.09
C VAL A 774 2.37 23.53 27.62
N GLY A 775 2.18 24.52 28.49
CA GLY A 775 2.45 25.93 28.22
C GLY A 775 1.34 26.70 27.50
N ASP A 776 0.42 26.00 26.83
CA ASP A 776 -0.76 26.60 26.17
C ASP A 776 -2.00 26.51 27.08
N ASP A 777 -2.14 25.40 27.82
CA ASP A 777 -3.25 25.17 28.75
C ASP A 777 -2.86 25.50 30.20
N ASP A 778 -3.73 26.22 30.92
CA ASP A 778 -3.55 26.49 32.36
C ASP A 778 -3.84 25.27 33.24
N LYS A 779 -4.60 24.28 32.74
CA LYS A 779 -5.03 23.07 33.46
C LYS A 779 -5.35 21.93 32.49
N PRO A 780 -5.22 20.66 32.91
CA PRO A 780 -5.56 19.54 32.06
C PRO A 780 -7.07 19.43 31.84
N SER A 781 -7.46 19.05 30.62
CA SER A 781 -8.84 18.87 30.20
C SER A 781 -9.25 17.41 30.34
N ALA A 782 -10.35 17.15 31.06
CA ALA A 782 -10.92 15.81 31.15
C ALA A 782 -11.44 15.37 29.77
N THR A 783 -11.14 14.14 29.37
CA THR A 783 -11.54 13.57 28.08
C THR A 783 -12.09 12.16 28.26
N LEU A 784 -13.02 11.78 27.40
CA LEU A 784 -13.55 10.43 27.24
C LEU A 784 -13.87 10.24 25.77
N PHE A 785 -13.24 9.28 25.12
CA PHE A 785 -13.44 9.06 23.68
C PHE A 785 -13.30 7.57 23.33
N GLY A 786 -14.17 7.12 22.42
CA GLY A 786 -14.13 5.81 21.78
C GLY A 786 -13.60 5.91 20.36
N PHE A 787 -12.95 4.86 19.87
CA PHE A 787 -12.49 4.77 18.49
C PHE A 787 -12.44 3.31 18.03
N PRO A 788 -12.76 3.04 16.75
CA PRO A 788 -12.62 1.70 16.19
C PRO A 788 -11.14 1.32 16.13
N ALA A 789 -10.82 0.07 16.47
CA ALA A 789 -9.45 -0.45 16.43
C ALA A 789 -9.40 -1.81 15.74
N ARG A 790 -8.30 -2.11 15.05
CA ARG A 790 -8.10 -3.47 14.50
C ARG A 790 -7.49 -4.42 15.53
N HIS A 791 -6.80 -3.91 16.54
CA HIS A 791 -6.06 -4.73 17.49
C HIS A 791 -6.70 -4.70 18.87
N HIS A 792 -7.25 -5.85 19.28
CA HIS A 792 -7.97 -6.01 20.53
C HIS A 792 -7.22 -6.95 21.47
N PRO A 793 -7.37 -6.75 22.80
CA PRO A 793 -6.98 -7.77 23.77
C PRO A 793 -8.03 -8.87 23.77
N LEU A 794 -7.71 -10.05 24.29
CA LEU A 794 -8.73 -11.07 24.52
C LEU A 794 -9.86 -10.55 25.43
N PRO A 795 -11.10 -11.05 25.27
CA PRO A 795 -12.24 -10.65 26.10
C PRO A 795 -11.94 -10.77 27.60
N ALA A 796 -12.54 -9.88 28.40
CA ALA A 796 -12.33 -9.86 29.84
C ALA A 796 -12.64 -11.22 30.50
N GLY A 797 -11.68 -11.76 31.24
CA GLY A 797 -11.78 -13.07 31.90
C GLY A 797 -11.27 -14.25 31.07
N ASP A 798 -10.87 -14.03 29.82
CA ASP A 798 -10.10 -15.01 29.06
C ASP A 798 -8.67 -15.12 29.64
N LEU A 799 -8.25 -16.35 29.92
CA LEU A 799 -6.93 -16.67 30.51
C LEU A 799 -5.98 -17.30 29.48
N THR A 800 -6.36 -17.30 28.20
CA THR A 800 -5.55 -17.87 27.13
C THR A 800 -4.22 -17.13 27.04
N ASN A 801 -3.15 -17.91 27.10
CA ASN A 801 -1.79 -17.47 26.84
C ASN A 801 -1.07 -18.59 26.09
N HIS A 802 0.10 -18.27 25.54
CA HIS A 802 0.90 -19.25 24.81
C HIS A 802 2.35 -19.28 25.29
N LYS A 803 2.95 -20.47 25.18
CA LYS A 803 4.38 -20.71 25.42
C LYS A 803 4.99 -21.34 24.20
N VAL A 804 6.23 -20.98 23.88
CA VAL A 804 6.95 -21.54 22.74
C VAL A 804 8.17 -22.28 23.26
N SER A 805 8.53 -23.39 22.61
CA SER A 805 9.73 -24.16 22.93
C SER A 805 10.18 -25.00 21.74
N LEU A 806 11.49 -25.16 21.56
CA LEU A 806 12.04 -26.12 20.59
C LEU A 806 12.10 -27.54 21.18
N GLN A 807 11.71 -28.55 20.39
CA GLN A 807 11.82 -29.96 20.81
C GLN A 807 13.28 -30.40 20.89
N THR A 808 13.67 -31.00 22.01
CA THR A 808 15.03 -31.53 22.23
C THR A 808 15.09 -33.06 22.15
N PRO A 809 16.14 -33.67 21.58
CA PRO A 809 17.32 -33.03 20.99
C PRO A 809 17.02 -32.42 19.61
N THR A 810 17.64 -31.28 19.33
CA THR A 810 17.47 -30.57 18.06
C THR A 810 18.40 -31.15 17.00
N GLY A 811 17.83 -31.62 15.88
CA GLY A 811 18.57 -32.07 14.70
C GLY A 811 18.50 -31.04 13.56
N LEU A 812 18.76 -31.48 12.32
CA LEU A 812 18.59 -30.65 11.11
C LEU A 812 17.12 -30.35 10.77
N HIS A 813 16.17 -30.96 11.48
CA HIS A 813 14.72 -30.75 11.34
C HIS A 813 14.14 -30.27 12.67
N PRO A 814 14.46 -29.04 13.13
CA PRO A 814 13.92 -28.52 14.38
C PRO A 814 12.40 -28.43 14.32
N LYS A 815 11.74 -28.70 15.46
CA LYS A 815 10.30 -28.59 15.62
C LYS A 815 10.00 -27.57 16.71
N LEU A 816 9.18 -26.57 16.37
CA LEU A 816 8.75 -25.53 17.28
C LEU A 816 7.38 -25.88 17.84
N ASP A 817 7.27 -26.04 19.15
CA ASP A 817 6.00 -26.28 19.83
C ASP A 817 5.44 -24.96 20.36
N ILE A 818 4.19 -24.64 19.99
CA ILE A 818 3.38 -23.59 20.61
C ILE A 818 2.35 -24.27 21.50
N LYS A 819 2.41 -24.00 22.80
CA LYS A 819 1.58 -24.63 23.84
C LYS A 819 0.57 -23.65 24.39
N PHE A 820 -0.68 -24.09 24.46
CA PHE A 820 -1.80 -23.37 25.06
C PHE A 820 -2.45 -24.23 26.14
N SER A 821 -3.14 -23.60 27.09
CA SER A 821 -4.07 -24.35 27.95
C SER A 821 -5.29 -24.77 27.14
N ALA A 822 -5.53 -26.08 27.00
CA ALA A 822 -6.64 -26.61 26.20
C ALA A 822 -8.02 -26.19 26.73
N GLN A 823 -8.13 -25.89 28.03
CA GLN A 823 -9.37 -25.45 28.67
C GLN A 823 -9.72 -23.99 28.35
N HIS A 824 -8.71 -23.15 28.10
CA HIS A 824 -8.88 -21.72 27.88
C HIS A 824 -8.91 -21.35 26.40
N LEU A 825 -8.20 -22.09 25.54
CA LEU A 825 -8.10 -21.81 24.10
C LEU A 825 -9.46 -21.99 23.39
N GLN A 826 -10.24 -20.92 23.30
CA GLN A 826 -11.53 -20.87 22.62
C GLN A 826 -11.61 -19.59 21.78
N PRO A 827 -12.33 -19.61 20.63
CA PRO A 827 -12.47 -18.43 19.80
C PRO A 827 -13.31 -17.35 20.50
N PRO A 828 -12.97 -16.06 20.38
CA PRO A 828 -13.71 -14.98 21.02
C PRO A 828 -15.07 -14.69 20.34
N LYS A 829 -15.20 -14.97 19.04
CA LYS A 829 -16.45 -14.97 18.25
C LYS A 829 -16.52 -16.24 17.39
N ASP A 830 -17.71 -16.62 16.93
CA ASP A 830 -17.93 -17.91 16.23
C ASP A 830 -17.20 -18.04 14.87
N ASP A 831 -16.89 -16.91 14.24
CA ASP A 831 -16.25 -16.77 12.92
C ASP A 831 -14.71 -16.63 12.98
N CYS A 832 -14.13 -16.63 14.19
CA CYS A 832 -12.72 -16.39 14.38
C CYS A 832 -11.84 -17.60 14.03
N ALA A 833 -10.70 -17.33 13.39
CA ALA A 833 -9.66 -18.34 13.12
C ALA A 833 -8.34 -18.00 13.85
N LEU A 834 -7.73 -19.00 14.48
CA LEU A 834 -6.47 -18.84 15.22
C LEU A 834 -5.28 -18.87 14.26
N HIS A 835 -4.40 -17.88 14.37
CA HIS A 835 -3.23 -17.74 13.51
C HIS A 835 -1.94 -17.55 14.31
N ALA A 836 -0.83 -18.00 13.73
CA ALA A 836 0.52 -17.65 14.15
C ALA A 836 1.30 -17.03 12.98
N TYR A 837 1.89 -15.87 13.22
CA TYR A 837 2.80 -15.21 12.29
C TYR A 837 4.24 -15.35 12.78
N SER A 838 5.08 -16.00 11.97
CA SER A 838 6.48 -16.30 12.26
C SER A 838 7.41 -15.57 11.29
N THR A 839 8.49 -14.98 11.80
CA THR A 839 9.61 -14.49 11.00
C THR A 839 10.86 -15.31 11.30
N LEU A 840 11.39 -15.97 10.28
CA LEU A 840 12.49 -16.92 10.35
C LEU A 840 13.77 -16.29 9.79
N PRO A 841 14.94 -16.45 10.44
CA PRO A 841 16.23 -16.10 9.86
C PRO A 841 16.55 -17.03 8.68
N ALA A 842 17.47 -16.65 7.79
CA ALA A 842 17.78 -17.47 6.60
C ALA A 842 18.28 -18.88 6.92
N SER A 843 18.90 -19.06 8.09
CA SER A 843 19.33 -20.36 8.61
C SER A 843 18.18 -21.35 8.85
N LEU A 844 16.94 -20.87 9.01
CA LEU A 844 15.75 -21.68 9.23
C LEU A 844 14.72 -21.45 8.12
N PHE A 845 14.11 -22.53 7.63
CA PHE A 845 13.05 -22.41 6.64
C PHE A 845 11.95 -23.45 6.86
N ILE A 846 10.78 -23.16 6.31
CA ILE A 846 9.62 -24.06 6.29
C ILE A 846 9.51 -24.66 4.88
N ASP A 847 9.34 -25.97 4.81
CA ASP A 847 9.06 -26.65 3.55
C ASP A 847 7.56 -26.51 3.22
N ARG A 848 7.25 -25.75 2.18
CA ARG A 848 5.88 -25.53 1.71
C ARG A 848 5.18 -26.84 1.33
N TYR A 849 5.88 -27.76 0.66
CA TYR A 849 5.27 -29.00 0.19
C TYR A 849 4.93 -29.95 1.34
N GLN A 850 5.72 -29.90 2.41
CA GLN A 850 5.41 -30.63 3.64
C GLN A 850 4.12 -30.10 4.29
N LEU A 851 3.85 -28.79 4.20
CA LEU A 851 2.66 -28.16 4.76
C LEU A 851 1.45 -28.10 3.80
N ASP A 852 1.54 -28.72 2.62
CA ASP A 852 0.40 -28.91 1.72
C ASP A 852 -0.36 -30.22 2.00
N ASP A 853 0.21 -31.15 2.77
CA ASP A 853 -0.43 -32.42 3.14
C ASP A 853 -1.39 -32.26 4.32
N LYS A 854 -2.68 -32.52 4.09
CA LYS A 854 -3.74 -32.37 5.09
C LYS A 854 -3.57 -33.26 6.31
N LEU A 855 -3.14 -34.52 6.15
CA LEU A 855 -2.95 -35.44 7.27
C LEU A 855 -1.76 -35.01 8.12
N PHE A 856 -0.71 -34.51 7.47
CA PHE A 856 0.46 -33.96 8.13
C PHE A 856 0.09 -32.72 8.95
N LEU A 857 -0.65 -31.77 8.37
CA LEU A 857 -1.16 -30.59 9.07
C LEU A 857 -2.00 -30.99 10.30
N GLU A 858 -2.99 -31.87 10.12
CA GLU A 858 -3.86 -32.37 11.20
C GLU A 858 -3.05 -33.02 12.32
N SER A 859 -2.03 -33.83 11.99
CA SER A 859 -1.19 -34.50 13.00
C SER A 859 -0.33 -33.55 13.85
N ASN A 860 -0.14 -32.31 13.38
CA ASN A 860 0.61 -31.27 14.08
C ASN A 860 -0.29 -30.14 14.62
N ASN A 861 -1.62 -30.32 14.62
CA ASN A 861 -2.61 -29.32 14.99
C ASN A 861 -2.50 -28.01 14.17
N LEU A 862 -2.19 -28.14 12.88
CA LEU A 862 -2.20 -27.06 11.90
C LEU A 862 -3.42 -27.22 10.98
N VAL A 863 -3.96 -26.10 10.49
CA VAL A 863 -5.07 -26.10 9.53
C VAL A 863 -4.58 -25.79 8.12
N ALA A 864 -3.76 -24.75 7.96
CA ALA A 864 -3.23 -24.35 6.65
C ALA A 864 -2.00 -23.42 6.77
N LEU A 865 -1.10 -23.48 5.79
CA LEU A 865 -0.14 -22.42 5.52
C LEU A 865 -0.83 -21.34 4.66
N ARG A 866 -1.21 -20.22 5.27
CA ARG A 866 -1.97 -19.14 4.63
C ARG A 866 -1.09 -18.22 3.78
N ALA A 867 0.12 -17.93 4.25
CA ALA A 867 1.11 -17.16 3.50
C ALA A 867 2.52 -17.64 3.81
N LEU A 868 3.39 -17.59 2.80
CA LEU A 868 4.83 -17.75 2.94
C LEU A 868 5.52 -16.78 1.95
N SER A 869 6.50 -16.05 2.44
CA SER A 869 7.31 -15.10 1.66
C SER A 869 8.77 -15.13 2.09
N GLY A 870 9.67 -14.79 1.17
CA GLY A 870 11.11 -14.87 1.38
C GLY A 870 11.70 -16.17 0.85
N GLU A 871 12.86 -16.51 1.40
CA GLU A 871 13.73 -17.60 0.97
C GLU A 871 13.13 -18.98 1.28
N GLN A 872 13.03 -19.79 0.23
CA GLN A 872 12.34 -21.08 0.20
C GLN A 872 13.18 -22.19 -0.47
N ASP A 873 14.38 -21.88 -0.96
CA ASP A 873 15.28 -22.86 -1.57
C ASP A 873 15.59 -23.97 -0.55
N LEU A 874 15.31 -25.23 -0.88
CA LEU A 874 15.46 -26.34 0.06
C LEU A 874 16.90 -26.87 0.15
N GLU A 875 17.80 -26.46 -0.76
CA GLU A 875 19.11 -27.07 -0.98
C GLU A 875 20.30 -26.12 -0.72
N ALA A 876 20.10 -24.81 -0.86
CA ALA A 876 21.17 -23.84 -0.71
C ALA A 876 21.62 -23.67 0.77
N PRO A 877 22.94 -23.67 1.06
CA PRO A 877 23.45 -23.37 2.39
C PRO A 877 23.33 -21.86 2.68
N ASP A 878 23.33 -21.50 3.97
CA ASP A 878 23.03 -20.14 4.45
C ASP A 878 23.91 -19.05 3.82
N TRP A 879 25.19 -19.31 3.60
CA TRP A 879 26.16 -18.35 3.04
C TRP A 879 26.05 -18.11 1.51
N VAL A 880 25.16 -18.83 0.81
CA VAL A 880 24.90 -18.63 -0.64
C VAL A 880 23.65 -17.78 -0.87
N LEU A 881 22.78 -17.68 0.14
CA LEU A 881 21.50 -17.00 0.05
C LEU A 881 21.71 -15.48 -0.03
N LYS A 882 20.92 -14.84 -0.90
CA LYS A 882 20.95 -13.39 -1.09
C LYS A 882 19.78 -12.69 -0.39
N GLN A 883 18.66 -13.40 -0.26
CA GLN A 883 17.45 -12.93 0.39
C GLN A 883 17.59 -13.14 1.90
N TRP A 884 17.02 -12.23 2.70
CA TRP A 884 16.79 -12.54 4.11
C TRP A 884 15.83 -13.74 4.21
N GLY A 885 15.73 -14.39 5.38
CA GLY A 885 14.98 -15.63 5.60
C GLY A 885 13.51 -15.64 5.13
N SER A 886 12.54 -15.83 6.01
CA SER A 886 11.14 -15.94 5.55
C SER A 886 10.12 -15.47 6.57
N ALA A 887 8.95 -15.06 6.10
CA ALA A 887 7.78 -14.81 6.92
C ALA A 887 6.66 -15.78 6.55
N ALA A 888 6.07 -16.41 7.56
CA ALA A 888 5.01 -17.41 7.40
C ALA A 888 3.79 -17.07 8.26
N LEU A 889 2.61 -17.14 7.67
CA LEU A 889 1.31 -17.08 8.37
C LEU A 889 0.69 -18.48 8.35
N LEU A 890 0.53 -19.06 9.53
CA LEU A 890 -0.05 -20.39 9.73
C LEU A 890 -1.40 -20.25 10.43
N GLU A 891 -2.42 -20.93 9.92
CA GLU A 891 -3.67 -21.14 10.64
C GLU A 891 -3.54 -22.38 11.53
N LEU A 892 -3.86 -22.21 12.81
CA LEU A 892 -3.69 -23.23 13.84
C LEU A 892 -5.03 -23.88 14.18
N ALA A 893 -5.00 -25.18 14.48
CA ALA A 893 -6.17 -25.87 14.99
C ALA A 893 -6.37 -25.53 16.47
N HIS A 894 -7.63 -25.51 16.91
CA HIS A 894 -8.01 -25.38 18.31
C HIS A 894 -9.04 -26.45 18.71
N PRO A 895 -9.23 -26.71 20.02
CA PRO A 895 -10.26 -27.63 20.49
C PRO A 895 -11.67 -27.19 20.05
N GLN A 896 -12.40 -28.08 19.37
CA GLN A 896 -13.77 -27.85 18.86
C GLN A 896 -14.84 -27.78 19.95
N GLN A 897 -14.53 -28.30 21.14
CA GLN A 897 -15.36 -28.20 22.33
C GLN A 897 -14.51 -27.74 23.49
N LYS A 898 -15.12 -26.99 24.41
CA LYS A 898 -14.46 -26.54 25.64
C LYS A 898 -13.97 -27.77 26.41
N SER A 899 -12.65 -27.98 26.38
CA SER A 899 -12.04 -29.15 26.99
C SER A 899 -12.25 -29.09 28.51
N THR A 900 -12.70 -30.19 29.11
CA THR A 900 -12.66 -30.37 30.56
C THR A 900 -11.29 -30.83 31.06
N SER A 901 -10.36 -31.11 30.14
CA SER A 901 -8.99 -31.48 30.49
C SER A 901 -8.16 -30.23 30.80
N THR A 902 -7.39 -30.30 31.89
CA THR A 902 -6.40 -29.28 32.26
C THR A 902 -5.06 -29.47 31.52
N GLY A 903 -5.07 -30.20 30.40
CA GLY A 903 -3.88 -30.50 29.63
C GLY A 903 -3.48 -29.38 28.68
N ASP A 904 -2.27 -29.47 28.13
CA ASP A 904 -1.79 -28.52 27.12
C ASP A 904 -2.27 -28.95 25.72
N TRP A 905 -2.77 -27.98 24.95
CA TRP A 905 -2.95 -28.10 23.50
C TRP A 905 -1.65 -27.65 22.82
N THR A 906 -0.96 -28.56 22.15
CA THR A 906 0.34 -28.29 21.52
C THR A 906 0.19 -28.28 20.01
N VAL A 907 0.59 -27.17 19.39
CA VAL A 907 0.72 -27.03 17.95
C VAL A 907 2.20 -27.12 17.59
N THR A 908 2.56 -27.92 16.59
CA THR A 908 3.96 -28.15 16.22
C THR A 908 4.24 -27.61 14.82
N ILE A 909 5.19 -26.69 14.69
CA ILE A 909 5.65 -26.16 13.41
C ILE A 909 6.97 -26.84 13.05
N PRO A 910 7.00 -27.70 12.02
CA PRO A 910 8.22 -28.31 11.54
C PRO A 910 9.02 -27.32 10.70
N MET A 911 10.33 -27.30 10.92
CA MET A 911 11.27 -26.44 10.21
C MET A 911 12.50 -27.25 9.81
N HIS A 912 13.31 -26.65 8.94
CA HIS A 912 14.59 -27.19 8.49
C HIS A 912 15.70 -26.21 8.83
N LEU A 913 16.82 -26.75 9.31
CA LEU A 913 18.04 -26.01 9.60
C LEU A 913 19.01 -26.15 8.42
N ARG A 914 19.44 -25.01 7.87
CA ARG A 914 20.49 -24.97 6.84
C ARG A 914 21.87 -25.19 7.44
N TYR A 915 22.83 -25.50 6.59
CA TYR A 915 24.24 -25.41 6.99
C TYR A 915 24.59 -23.95 7.26
N VAL A 916 24.98 -23.67 8.50
CA VAL A 916 25.34 -22.32 8.98
C VAL A 916 26.86 -22.18 9.02
N ASN A 917 27.37 -20.98 8.76
CA ASN A 917 28.80 -20.68 8.85
C ASN A 917 29.19 -20.27 10.28
N GLY A 918 29.98 -21.11 10.96
CA GLY A 918 30.43 -20.87 12.34
C GLY A 918 31.47 -19.76 12.52
N ILE A 919 31.87 -19.05 11.46
CA ILE A 919 32.84 -17.94 11.49
C ILE A 919 32.15 -16.56 11.56
N SER A 920 30.85 -16.47 11.25
CA SER A 920 30.10 -15.20 11.26
C SER A 920 29.89 -14.67 12.67
N ASP A 921 29.96 -13.35 12.87
CA ASP A 921 29.74 -12.68 14.15
C ASP A 921 28.36 -13.01 14.75
N THR A 922 27.34 -13.10 13.89
CA THR A 922 25.99 -13.56 14.20
C THR A 922 25.90 -15.00 14.73
N ASN A 923 26.84 -15.88 14.38
CA ASN A 923 26.82 -17.32 14.71
C ASN A 923 27.96 -17.76 15.65
N LYS A 924 28.82 -16.82 16.11
CA LYS A 924 30.02 -17.07 16.94
C LYS A 924 29.74 -17.85 18.23
N ALA A 925 28.51 -17.82 18.74
CA ALA A 925 28.11 -18.51 19.97
C ALA A 925 27.67 -19.97 19.76
N GLY A 926 27.64 -20.46 18.52
CA GLY A 926 27.23 -21.85 18.25
C GLY A 926 25.72 -22.08 18.30
N ALA A 927 24.91 -21.03 18.12
CA ALA A 927 23.46 -21.09 18.19
C ALA A 927 22.80 -20.19 17.15
N VAL A 928 21.58 -20.56 16.75
CA VAL A 928 20.67 -19.78 15.90
C VAL A 928 19.50 -19.32 16.77
N ASP A 929 19.24 -18.02 16.79
CA ASP A 929 18.15 -17.42 17.55
C ASP A 929 16.87 -17.37 16.70
N LEU A 930 15.74 -17.75 17.31
CA LEU A 930 14.41 -17.80 16.68
C LEU A 930 13.40 -17.00 17.51
N SER A 931 12.89 -15.90 16.96
CA SER A 931 11.87 -15.08 17.61
C SER A 931 10.56 -15.87 17.79
N TRP A 932 9.87 -15.66 18.91
CA TRP A 932 8.56 -16.25 19.15
C TRP A 932 7.54 -15.71 18.13
N PRO A 933 6.67 -16.57 17.56
CA PRO A 933 5.59 -16.13 16.69
C PRO A 933 4.56 -15.26 17.41
N VAL A 934 3.94 -14.33 16.68
CA VAL A 934 2.79 -13.58 17.17
C VAL A 934 1.54 -14.41 16.94
N VAL A 935 0.79 -14.68 18.01
CA VAL A 935 -0.43 -15.49 17.98
C VAL A 935 -1.65 -14.62 18.21
N PHE A 936 -2.66 -14.74 17.34
CA PHE A 936 -3.89 -13.96 17.42
C PHE A 936 -5.08 -14.71 16.79
N TRP A 937 -6.28 -14.36 17.23
CA TRP A 937 -7.51 -14.71 16.52
C TRP A 937 -7.82 -13.62 15.49
N ALA A 938 -8.09 -14.01 14.25
CA ALA A 938 -8.59 -13.13 13.20
C ALA A 938 -10.09 -13.36 13.05
N CYS A 939 -10.89 -12.32 13.23
CA CYS A 939 -12.36 -12.36 13.19
C CYS A 939 -12.89 -11.30 12.22
N GLU A 940 -14.07 -11.51 11.66
CA GLU A 940 -14.77 -10.54 10.83
C GLU A 940 -15.39 -9.43 11.70
N ALA A 941 -15.28 -8.19 11.23
CA ALA A 941 -15.96 -7.05 11.83
C ALA A 941 -17.40 -6.93 11.26
N GLU A 942 -18.37 -6.59 12.10
CA GLU A 942 -19.74 -6.33 11.64
C GLU A 942 -19.81 -5.04 10.78
N GLU A 943 -20.74 -4.96 9.82
CA GLU A 943 -20.84 -3.85 8.87
C GLU A 943 -21.04 -2.49 9.57
N GLY A 944 -20.12 -1.53 9.39
CA GLY A 944 -20.40 -0.12 9.75
C GLY A 944 -19.21 0.80 10.08
N LEU A 945 -18.02 0.30 10.41
CA LEU A 945 -16.95 1.15 10.95
C LEU A 945 -15.73 1.26 10.02
N LYS A 946 -15.35 2.49 9.67
CA LYS A 946 -14.09 2.81 8.95
C LYS A 946 -12.90 2.62 9.92
N MET A 947 -12.42 1.38 10.07
CA MET A 947 -11.21 1.02 10.86
C MET A 947 -9.88 1.55 10.28
N SER A 948 -9.93 2.44 9.28
CA SER A 948 -8.76 2.90 8.52
C SER A 948 -8.01 4.09 9.13
N THR A 949 -8.56 4.76 10.15
CA THR A 949 -7.96 5.97 10.75
C THR A 949 -8.05 5.94 12.27
N ASN A 950 -7.12 5.21 12.91
CA ASN A 950 -6.93 5.19 14.36
C ASN A 950 -5.51 5.68 14.71
N PRO A 951 -5.35 6.77 15.50
CA PRO A 951 -4.03 7.33 15.82
C PRO A 951 -3.16 6.49 16.77
N PHE A 952 -3.70 5.37 17.27
CA PHE A 952 -3.00 4.41 18.13
C PHE A 952 -2.72 3.05 17.47
N ASP A 953 -3.34 2.77 16.32
CA ASP A 953 -3.08 1.52 15.61
C ASP A 953 -1.70 1.58 14.94
N ARG A 954 -0.87 0.56 15.22
CA ARG A 954 0.38 0.34 14.49
C ARG A 954 0.06 -0.36 13.18
N VAL A 955 0.44 0.25 12.06
CA VAL A 955 0.25 -0.31 10.71
C VAL A 955 1.55 -0.94 10.19
N ASN A 956 1.46 -1.76 9.15
CA ASN A 956 2.62 -2.41 8.52
C ASN A 956 3.40 -3.27 9.53
N LEU A 957 2.72 -4.29 10.07
CA LEU A 957 3.25 -5.29 11.00
C LEU A 957 3.57 -6.62 10.30
N GLY A 958 3.42 -6.66 8.98
CA GLY A 958 3.63 -7.84 8.14
C GLY A 958 2.36 -8.68 8.01
N TYR A 959 1.80 -9.16 9.12
CA TYR A 959 0.58 -9.99 9.09
C TYR A 959 -0.69 -9.20 8.86
N ASP A 960 -0.77 -7.94 9.34
CA ASP A 960 -1.97 -7.09 9.28
C ASP A 960 -2.41 -6.78 7.85
N GLY A 961 -1.44 -6.67 6.93
CA GLY A 961 -1.65 -6.49 5.50
C GLY A 961 -2.04 -7.77 4.72
N LEU A 962 -1.98 -8.94 5.37
CA LEU A 962 -2.43 -10.22 4.78
C LEU A 962 -3.95 -10.43 4.93
N PHE A 963 -4.61 -9.59 5.75
CA PHE A 963 -6.05 -9.64 5.99
C PHE A 963 -6.74 -8.38 5.50
N GLY A 964 -8.06 -8.46 5.27
CA GLY A 964 -8.86 -7.30 4.88
C GLY A 964 -8.94 -6.24 5.98
N PRO A 965 -9.44 -5.02 5.66
CA PRO A 965 -9.50 -3.90 6.59
C PRO A 965 -10.60 -4.09 7.64
N LYS A 966 -11.56 -4.99 7.36
CA LYS A 966 -12.64 -5.43 8.25
C LYS A 966 -12.26 -6.64 9.10
N THR A 967 -10.96 -6.87 9.33
CA THR A 967 -10.49 -7.95 10.19
C THR A 967 -10.03 -7.38 11.53
N MET A 968 -10.60 -7.92 12.61
CA MET A 968 -10.18 -7.66 13.98
C MET A 968 -9.22 -8.76 14.46
N PHE A 969 -8.16 -8.34 15.12
CA PHE A 969 -7.11 -9.18 15.66
C PHE A 969 -7.18 -9.20 17.18
N TYR A 970 -7.60 -10.32 17.77
CA TYR A 970 -7.55 -10.53 19.22
C TYR A 970 -6.23 -11.23 19.58
N HIS A 971 -5.31 -10.47 20.17
CA HIS A 971 -3.94 -10.94 20.44
C HIS A 971 -3.86 -11.87 21.65
N VAL A 972 -3.24 -13.04 21.47
CA VAL A 972 -3.00 -14.00 22.56
C VAL A 972 -1.67 -13.67 23.24
N PRO A 973 -1.66 -13.32 24.54
CA PRO A 973 -0.44 -12.90 25.23
C PRO A 973 0.59 -14.05 25.36
N PRO A 974 1.89 -13.76 25.19
CA PRO A 974 2.94 -14.73 25.47
C PRO A 974 3.18 -14.87 26.97
N SER A 975 3.56 -16.06 27.43
CA SER A 975 3.90 -16.36 28.83
C SER A 975 5.25 -17.09 28.95
N PRO A 976 6.37 -16.44 28.57
CA PRO A 976 7.69 -17.05 28.67
C PRO A 976 8.12 -17.29 30.12
N ALA A 977 8.91 -18.33 30.34
CA ALA A 977 9.40 -18.67 31.68
C ALA A 977 10.52 -17.73 32.18
N ALA A 978 11.25 -17.08 31.27
CA ALA A 978 12.41 -16.23 31.55
C ALA A 978 12.22 -14.78 31.08
N ASP A 979 10.98 -14.35 30.80
CA ASP A 979 10.68 -13.04 30.22
C ASP A 979 11.39 -12.74 28.88
N VAL A 980 11.83 -13.77 28.15
CA VAL A 980 12.48 -13.68 26.84
C VAL A 980 11.60 -14.35 25.78
N LEU A 981 11.43 -13.70 24.63
CA LEU A 981 10.59 -14.09 23.49
C LEU A 981 11.43 -14.63 22.31
N VAL A 982 12.54 -15.30 22.62
CA VAL A 982 13.47 -15.87 21.64
C VAL A 982 13.87 -17.26 22.10
N GLU A 983 13.76 -18.24 21.21
CA GLU A 983 14.28 -19.60 21.39
C GLU A 983 15.68 -19.72 20.78
N ARG A 984 16.59 -20.40 21.49
CA ARG A 984 17.96 -20.65 21.00
C ARG A 984 18.15 -22.08 20.54
N LEU A 985 18.48 -22.25 19.26
CA LEU A 985 18.78 -23.53 18.65
C LEU A 985 20.29 -23.77 18.67
N SER A 986 20.76 -24.77 19.44
CA SER A 986 22.18 -25.14 19.44
C SER A 986 22.55 -25.89 18.16
N VAL A 987 23.54 -25.39 17.43
CA VAL A 987 24.01 -25.97 16.16
C VAL A 987 25.42 -26.52 16.34
N PRO A 988 25.68 -27.81 16.04
CA PRO A 988 27.02 -28.38 16.16
C PRO A 988 27.91 -27.90 15.01
N PHE A 989 28.85 -27.01 15.30
CA PHE A 989 29.85 -26.57 14.33
C PHE A 989 31.15 -27.37 14.43
N LEU A 990 31.81 -27.59 13.29
CA LEU A 990 33.18 -28.10 13.28
C LEU A 990 34.12 -26.96 13.69
N ASP A 991 34.80 -27.11 14.83
CA ASP A 991 35.86 -26.20 15.28
C ASP A 991 36.98 -26.14 14.21
N PRO A 992 37.17 -24.97 13.53
CA PRO A 992 38.16 -24.84 12.47
C PRO A 992 39.59 -25.17 12.92
N GLY A 993 39.92 -24.93 14.20
CA GLY A 993 41.22 -25.24 14.79
C GLY A 993 41.46 -26.74 14.98
N LYS A 994 40.40 -27.55 15.09
CA LYS A 994 40.47 -29.02 15.15
C LYS A 994 40.30 -29.67 13.78
N ALA A 995 39.70 -28.95 12.82
CA ALA A 995 39.50 -29.42 11.46
C ALA A 995 40.82 -29.73 10.74
N GLU A 996 41.94 -29.07 11.08
CA GLU A 996 43.25 -29.35 10.49
C GLU A 996 43.79 -30.76 10.78
N TRP A 997 43.41 -31.35 11.93
CA TRP A 997 43.84 -32.70 12.32
C TRP A 997 43.03 -33.80 11.65
N VAL A 998 41.82 -33.49 11.17
CA VAL A 998 40.91 -34.46 10.55
C VAL A 998 41.49 -35.03 9.25
N PRO A 999 41.97 -34.22 8.28
CA PRO A 999 42.62 -34.75 7.08
C PRO A 999 43.85 -35.60 7.37
N LEU A 1000 44.65 -35.23 8.37
CA LEU A 1000 45.84 -35.98 8.78
C LEU A 1000 45.45 -37.35 9.38
N GLY A 1001 44.48 -37.36 10.30
CA GLY A 1001 43.96 -38.58 10.91
C GLY A 1001 43.31 -39.51 9.89
N THR A 1002 42.45 -38.98 9.01
CA THR A 1002 41.83 -39.73 7.92
C THR A 1002 42.88 -40.31 6.98
N SER A 1003 43.90 -39.53 6.62
CA SER A 1003 45.01 -40.02 5.77
C SER A 1003 45.76 -41.17 6.43
N ILE A 1004 46.05 -41.09 7.73
CA ILE A 1004 46.71 -42.17 8.49
C ILE A 1004 45.85 -43.44 8.51
N VAL A 1005 44.54 -43.31 8.79
CA VAL A 1005 43.61 -44.45 8.83
C VAL A 1005 43.49 -45.10 7.45
N VAL A 1006 43.36 -44.30 6.39
CA VAL A 1006 43.31 -44.79 5.00
C VAL A 1006 44.61 -45.50 4.65
N LEU A 1007 45.77 -44.97 5.05
CA LEU A 1007 47.08 -45.56 4.78
C LEU A 1007 47.27 -46.87 5.55
N LEU A 1008 46.85 -46.94 6.82
CA LEU A 1008 46.82 -48.18 7.61
C LEU A 1008 45.88 -49.23 7.00
N GLY A 1009 44.69 -48.81 6.56
CA GLY A 1009 43.75 -49.68 5.84
C GLY A 1009 44.33 -50.21 4.52
N PHE A 1010 45.00 -49.34 3.76
CA PHE A 1010 45.69 -49.70 2.52
C PHE A 1010 46.84 -50.69 2.79
N VAL A 1011 47.67 -50.45 3.81
CA VAL A 1011 48.75 -51.35 4.23
C VAL A 1011 48.19 -52.69 4.70
N TRP A 1012 47.09 -52.69 5.45
CA TRP A 1012 46.40 -53.91 5.87
C TRP A 1012 45.89 -54.73 4.67
N ILE A 1013 45.27 -54.06 3.69
CA ILE A 1013 44.82 -54.68 2.45
C ILE A 1013 46.02 -55.27 1.67
N CYS A 1014 47.10 -54.51 1.52
CA CYS A 1014 48.33 -54.98 0.88
C CYS A 1014 48.92 -56.19 1.62
N TYR A 1015 48.97 -56.16 2.95
CA TYR A 1015 49.43 -57.28 3.77
C TYR A 1015 48.57 -58.54 3.57
N LYS A 1016 47.24 -58.41 3.49
CA LYS A 1016 46.33 -59.53 3.22
C LYS A 1016 46.46 -60.06 1.79
N LEU A 1017 46.71 -59.19 0.81
CA LEU A 1017 46.87 -59.58 -0.60
C LEU A 1017 48.22 -60.22 -0.91
N PHE A 1018 49.32 -59.70 -0.34
CA PHE A 1018 50.68 -60.17 -0.62
C PHE A 1018 51.24 -61.14 0.43
N GLY A 1019 50.67 -61.18 1.64
CA GLY A 1019 51.10 -62.07 2.73
C GLY A 1019 50.72 -63.54 2.57
N ARG A 1020 50.15 -63.96 1.42
CA ARG A 1020 49.80 -65.35 1.13
C ARG A 1020 50.61 -66.02 0.01
N SER A 1021 51.70 -65.40 -0.45
CA SER A 1021 52.59 -66.02 -1.43
C SER A 1021 54.04 -66.04 -0.95
N ALA A 1022 54.35 -67.01 -0.10
CA ALA A 1022 55.70 -67.50 0.13
C ALA A 1022 55.64 -69.01 0.44
N SER A 1023 55.23 -69.80 -0.56
CA SER A 1023 55.67 -71.19 -0.68
C SER A 1023 56.87 -71.18 -1.64
N PRO A 1024 58.10 -71.46 -1.17
CA PRO A 1024 59.23 -71.62 -2.06
C PRO A 1024 59.20 -73.04 -2.65
N TRP A 1025 58.96 -73.12 -3.95
CA TRP A 1025 59.38 -74.27 -4.74
C TRP A 1025 60.91 -74.35 -4.68
N ARG A 1026 61.44 -75.50 -4.22
CA ARG A 1026 62.85 -75.84 -4.29
C ARG A 1026 62.99 -77.04 -5.24
N ASP A 1027 63.86 -76.86 -6.22
CA ASP A 1027 64.14 -77.79 -7.30
C ASP A 1027 64.68 -79.16 -6.86
N GLU A 1028 64.13 -80.19 -7.51
CA GLU A 1028 64.79 -81.30 -8.20
C GLU A 1028 65.98 -82.03 -7.54
N LYS A 1029 65.81 -83.34 -7.31
CA LYS A 1029 66.82 -84.37 -7.66
C LYS A 1029 66.22 -85.77 -7.78
N LYS A 1030 66.35 -86.35 -8.98
CA LYS A 1030 66.24 -87.78 -9.27
C LYS A 1030 67.31 -88.58 -8.50
N THR A 1031 66.94 -89.73 -7.95
CA THR A 1031 67.61 -91.03 -8.21
C THR A 1031 66.84 -92.20 -7.58
N GLN A 1032 66.60 -93.21 -8.42
CA GLN A 1032 66.29 -94.64 -8.19
C GLN A 1032 65.09 -95.03 -7.34
#